data_AF-A0A7H0NMR1-F1
#
_entry.id   AF-A0A7H0NMR1-F1
#
_cell.length_a   1.000
_cell.length_b   1.000
_cell.length_c   1.000
_cell.angle_alpha   90.00
_cell.angle_beta   90.00
_cell.angle_gamma   90.00
#
_symmetry.space_group_name_H-M   'P 1'
#
loop_
_entity.id
_entity.type
_entity.pdbx_description
1 polymer ?
#
loop_
_entity_poly.entity_id
_entity_poly.type
_entity_poly.pdbx_seq_one_letter_code
_entity_poly.pdbx_strand_id
1 'polypeptide(L)'
;MTYGFDANADQPTPAAEVKNDLVRMPALPDKPLEPPLEARPLVESAGKEEGLHQTVTGAVNSRIIVAAGPVTLHEKQPLTVLAVSEAELKVVREAWVSQSSNGDQITVARDAADLVLSGHSALAVIAGPPGTGKRTAAIRALRQISLARPHEGQPLALKEIRPDWEDIATPDIALLPKDSGTAYLLDVASEMSRWTAPGKAAEALLQHAGNLQSVGSCLVVVADDRSWPENSSGALNTVMQRVKFRPYAELVACAHLEYVYRKPSLKALFSKATDGKEAGAASHLLTEDTSPAHAARLAAGLAASDGTTAGIEAAIAAFQKWSTDVIGVFKKTEQNPEDRALLIAGLFLSGSDALTVQEAARKLLDDSAAKSVRDVLTGPDLTTRLEGVHARVTDRTVDFGHKPGYAKAVLLHLWHQRADIHDYLLTWLDSIVADESHSAQLAGISDLLVELAIAESDFRVVEKIKKWIDGSSDESHLQLIARVLGRAAVSRSLGPEVRSKLLTWAQDPSESVLRVVAIVCTGEFADRYPRQALIRLRHILNRPTPGRAVSDATTALQLIAAKEGQLPTVWRMVSRWIDTDKKEDRNGVHRAFLALLDPETDPYVLQVMLEAAHQDSRVEETIVKGWKASLDNTHVDPECRRLIRGWAQARSEGLVRREQTADILNRIIEQHLVSSPISALLFGDSTVRDDKAVIELRRDLLLPAQLARFQLDAPASES
;
A
#
# COMPACT_ATOMS: atom_id res chain seq x y z
N MET A 1 -46.27 1.80 76.04
CA MET A 1 -46.68 3.06 75.38
C MET A 1 -47.00 2.69 73.94
N THR A 2 -48.24 2.22 73.74
CA THR A 2 -49.32 2.91 72.98
C THR A 2 -49.00 2.96 71.49
N TYR A 3 -49.43 1.92 70.74
CA TYR A 3 -50.67 1.86 69.91
C TYR A 3 -50.52 2.73 68.65
N GLY A 4 -50.70 2.30 67.40
CA GLY A 4 -51.29 1.08 66.83
C GLY A 4 -52.13 1.48 65.59
N PHE A 5 -52.06 0.67 64.52
CA PHE A 5 -53.06 0.50 63.44
C PHE A 5 -53.29 1.70 62.46
N ASP A 6 -53.62 1.55 61.18
CA ASP A 6 -54.23 0.43 60.45
C ASP A 6 -54.02 0.54 58.93
N ALA A 7 -54.22 -0.59 58.23
CA ALA A 7 -54.32 -0.71 56.79
C ALA A 7 -55.80 -0.86 56.37
N ASN A 8 -56.21 -0.33 55.21
CA ASN A 8 -57.01 -1.08 54.23
C ASN A 8 -57.39 -0.28 52.96
N ALA A 9 -57.56 -1.04 51.89
CA ALA A 9 -58.01 -0.72 50.54
C ALA A 9 -59.52 -0.38 50.45
N ASP A 10 -59.94 0.39 49.43
CA ASP A 10 -60.67 -0.09 48.23
C ASP A 10 -61.18 1.07 47.33
N GLN A 11 -61.29 0.82 46.02
CA GLN A 11 -61.91 1.64 44.96
C GLN A 11 -63.48 1.63 45.07
N PRO A 12 -64.34 2.26 44.20
CA PRO A 12 -64.16 2.86 42.85
C PRO A 12 -64.96 4.17 42.51
N THR A 13 -64.70 4.68 41.30
CA THR A 13 -65.35 5.75 40.46
C THR A 13 -66.90 5.73 40.35
N PRO A 14 -67.64 6.81 39.96
CA PRO A 14 -67.58 7.39 38.59
C PRO A 14 -68.02 8.88 38.29
N ALA A 15 -67.70 9.28 37.04
CA ALA A 15 -68.42 10.10 36.03
C ALA A 15 -68.82 11.60 36.23
N ALA A 16 -68.25 12.46 35.37
CA ALA A 16 -68.92 13.43 34.47
C ALA A 16 -67.84 14.12 33.59
N GLU A 17 -67.68 13.81 32.29
CA GLU A 17 -68.30 14.46 31.10
C GLU A 17 -68.20 16.00 31.05
N VAL A 18 -68.00 16.73 29.94
CA VAL A 18 -67.65 16.52 28.52
C VAL A 18 -67.26 17.92 27.99
N LYS A 19 -66.30 18.04 27.06
CA LYS A 19 -66.39 18.84 25.81
C LYS A 19 -65.03 18.93 25.10
N ASN A 20 -64.90 18.07 24.09
CA ASN A 20 -64.11 18.34 22.89
C ASN A 20 -64.81 19.43 22.08
N ASP A 21 -64.06 20.39 21.55
CA ASP A 21 -64.45 21.11 20.35
C ASP A 21 -63.27 21.23 19.39
N LEU A 22 -63.54 20.79 18.17
CA LEU A 22 -62.64 20.44 17.10
C LEU A 22 -63.17 21.16 15.86
N VAL A 23 -62.59 22.30 15.48
CA VAL A 23 -63.03 23.13 14.34
C VAL A 23 -61.83 24.02 13.95
N ARG A 24 -61.37 24.21 12.71
CA ARG A 24 -61.63 23.67 11.37
C ARG A 24 -60.43 24.08 10.51
N MET A 25 -59.97 23.19 9.64
CA MET A 25 -59.22 23.57 8.43
C MET A 25 -60.16 24.32 7.47
N PRO A 26 -59.67 25.33 6.72
CA PRO A 26 -60.31 25.74 5.49
C PRO A 26 -59.75 24.96 4.28
N ALA A 27 -60.67 24.71 3.35
CA ALA A 27 -60.55 23.85 2.18
C ALA A 27 -59.76 24.48 1.01
N LEU A 28 -59.25 23.58 0.16
CA LEU A 28 -58.80 23.82 -1.20
C LEU A 28 -59.92 24.38 -2.09
N PRO A 29 -59.57 25.19 -3.11
CA PRO A 29 -60.32 25.24 -4.36
C PRO A 29 -59.64 24.41 -5.46
N ASP A 30 -60.46 23.61 -6.13
CA ASP A 30 -60.17 22.87 -7.37
C ASP A 30 -59.80 23.81 -8.54
N LYS A 31 -58.69 23.51 -9.26
CA LYS A 31 -58.59 23.39 -10.73
C LYS A 31 -57.12 23.27 -11.23
N PRO A 32 -56.89 22.77 -12.47
CA PRO A 32 -55.95 21.69 -12.76
C PRO A 32 -54.54 22.13 -13.22
N LEU A 33 -53.65 21.13 -13.20
CA LEU A 33 -52.28 21.09 -13.72
C LEU A 33 -52.08 21.77 -15.09
N GLU A 34 -51.08 22.64 -15.18
CA GLU A 34 -50.12 22.73 -16.30
C GLU A 34 -48.82 23.43 -15.84
N PRO A 35 -47.63 23.02 -16.33
CA PRO A 35 -46.34 23.40 -15.76
C PRO A 35 -45.76 24.66 -16.43
N PRO A 36 -44.97 25.47 -15.72
CA PRO A 36 -43.92 26.17 -16.45
C PRO A 36 -42.59 26.36 -15.71
N LEU A 37 -41.54 26.12 -16.49
CA LEU A 37 -40.40 26.99 -16.74
C LEU A 37 -39.40 27.24 -15.61
N GLU A 38 -38.24 26.60 -15.79
CA GLU A 38 -36.93 27.00 -15.30
C GLU A 38 -36.72 28.53 -15.39
N ALA A 39 -36.44 29.14 -14.24
CA ALA A 39 -35.97 30.51 -14.17
C ALA A 39 -34.51 30.54 -13.67
N ARG A 40 -33.68 31.17 -14.51
CA ARG A 40 -32.23 31.38 -14.39
C ARG A 40 -31.83 32.14 -13.11
N PRO A 41 -30.61 31.93 -12.60
CA PRO A 41 -30.03 32.75 -11.54
C PRO A 41 -29.43 34.05 -12.11
N LEU A 42 -29.63 35.17 -11.41
CA LEU A 42 -28.89 36.42 -11.61
C LEU A 42 -27.76 36.54 -10.57
N VAL A 43 -26.57 36.74 -11.13
CA VAL A 43 -25.18 36.93 -10.65
C VAL A 43 -25.05 38.30 -9.93
N GLU A 44 -24.17 38.64 -8.97
CA GLU A 44 -22.68 38.65 -8.90
C GLU A 44 -22.24 39.18 -7.50
N SER A 45 -21.12 38.77 -6.89
CA SER A 45 -19.76 39.37 -7.01
C SER A 45 -18.80 38.63 -6.06
N ALA A 46 -17.48 38.45 -6.24
CA ALA A 46 -16.52 38.69 -7.32
C ALA A 46 -15.26 37.83 -7.00
N GLY A 47 -14.55 37.35 -8.03
CA GLY A 47 -13.23 36.69 -7.89
C GLY A 47 -12.99 35.61 -8.96
N LYS A 48 -12.45 36.01 -10.11
CA LYS A 48 -12.26 35.20 -11.33
C LYS A 48 -11.19 34.11 -11.18
N GLU A 49 -11.60 32.85 -11.33
CA GLU A 49 -10.82 31.80 -12.01
C GLU A 49 -11.67 31.32 -13.19
N GLU A 50 -11.19 31.51 -14.42
CA GLU A 50 -11.89 31.05 -15.64
C GLU A 50 -11.72 29.53 -15.78
N GLY A 51 -12.60 28.78 -15.10
CA GLY A 51 -12.79 27.35 -15.35
C GLY A 51 -13.58 27.14 -16.65
N LEU A 52 -12.93 26.56 -17.65
CA LEU A 52 -13.57 26.20 -18.92
C LEU A 52 -14.54 25.01 -18.71
N HIS A 53 -15.83 25.28 -18.53
CA HIS A 53 -16.85 24.23 -18.52
C HIS A 53 -17.22 23.83 -19.96
N GLN A 54 -16.65 22.72 -20.45
CA GLN A 54 -17.13 22.04 -21.65
C GLN A 54 -17.88 20.77 -21.27
N THR A 55 -19.13 20.64 -21.74
CA THR A 55 -19.93 19.43 -21.62
C THR A 55 -19.73 18.60 -22.89
N VAL A 56 -19.04 17.46 -22.79
CA VAL A 56 -18.87 16.52 -23.91
C VAL A 56 -19.89 15.39 -23.75
N THR A 57 -20.85 15.29 -24.67
CA THR A 57 -21.78 14.17 -24.77
C THR A 57 -21.45 13.32 -25.99
N GLY A 58 -21.24 12.02 -25.80
CA GLY A 58 -21.17 11.05 -26.91
C GLY A 58 -19.87 10.26 -27.08
N ALA A 59 -19.06 10.07 -26.05
CA ALA A 59 -17.84 9.27 -26.16
C ALA A 59 -17.81 8.13 -25.14
N VAL A 60 -17.90 6.90 -25.65
CA VAL A 60 -17.96 5.66 -24.84
C VAL A 60 -16.56 5.23 -24.36
N ASN A 61 -15.48 5.86 -24.84
CA ASN A 61 -14.08 5.56 -24.48
C ASN A 61 -13.17 6.80 -24.30
N SER A 62 -13.72 8.00 -24.13
CA SER A 62 -12.87 9.19 -23.92
C SER A 62 -12.47 9.34 -22.46
N ARG A 63 -11.18 9.18 -22.16
CA ARG A 63 -10.59 9.85 -20.98
C ARG A 63 -10.51 11.34 -21.30
N ILE A 64 -11.18 12.16 -20.49
CA ILE A 64 -11.04 13.61 -20.60
C ILE A 64 -9.59 13.94 -20.24
N ILE A 65 -8.84 14.49 -21.19
CA ILE A 65 -7.50 15.05 -20.98
C ILE A 65 -7.71 16.36 -20.23
N VAL A 66 -7.87 16.28 -18.91
CA VAL A 66 -7.72 17.47 -18.06
C VAL A 66 -6.23 17.61 -17.80
N ALA A 67 -5.52 18.26 -18.72
CA ALA A 67 -4.26 18.91 -18.40
C ALA A 67 -4.59 20.08 -17.45
N ALA A 68 -4.88 19.77 -16.19
CA ALA A 68 -5.05 20.76 -15.14
C ALA A 68 -3.69 21.40 -14.87
N GLY A 69 -3.39 22.47 -15.60
CA GLY A 69 -2.16 23.25 -15.46
C GLY A 69 -0.94 22.66 -16.22
N PRO A 70 0.15 23.45 -16.33
CA PRO A 70 1.38 23.00 -16.96
C PRO A 70 1.92 21.80 -16.18
N VAL A 71 1.97 20.63 -16.81
CA VAL A 71 2.65 19.46 -16.26
C VAL A 71 4.15 19.76 -16.27
N THR A 72 4.67 20.29 -15.15
CA THR A 72 6.10 20.59 -15.01
C THR A 72 6.89 19.29 -14.89
N LEU A 73 7.42 18.82 -16.03
CA LEU A 73 8.17 17.56 -16.14
C LEU A 73 9.61 17.63 -15.59
N HIS A 74 10.10 18.82 -15.26
CA HIS A 74 11.51 19.07 -14.91
C HIS A 74 11.78 19.31 -13.42
N GLU A 75 10.76 19.63 -12.62
CA GLU A 75 10.96 19.92 -11.21
C GLU A 75 11.17 18.65 -10.39
N LYS A 76 12.03 18.76 -9.36
CA LYS A 76 12.16 17.73 -8.33
C LYS A 76 10.83 17.66 -7.59
N GLN A 77 9.96 16.74 -8.00
CA GLN A 77 8.69 16.54 -7.31
C GLN A 77 8.98 16.16 -5.85
N PRO A 78 8.30 16.78 -4.89
CA PRO A 78 8.41 16.39 -3.51
C PRO A 78 7.95 14.94 -3.31
N LEU A 79 8.25 14.38 -2.14
CA LEU A 79 7.69 13.10 -1.72
C LEU A 79 6.17 13.20 -1.62
N THR A 80 5.49 12.07 -1.82
CA THR A 80 4.04 11.99 -1.72
C THR A 80 3.57 12.37 -0.33
N VAL A 81 2.59 13.26 -0.28
CA VAL A 81 1.99 13.76 0.94
C VAL A 81 0.51 13.39 0.97
N LEU A 82 0.03 12.86 2.09
CA LEU A 82 -1.38 12.51 2.28
C LEU A 82 -1.97 13.28 3.46
N ALA A 83 -3.24 13.64 3.41
CA ALA A 83 -3.92 14.17 4.59
C ALA A 83 -3.93 13.11 5.71
N VAL A 84 -3.73 13.55 6.96
CA VAL A 84 -3.95 12.66 8.12
C VAL A 84 -5.43 12.32 8.16
N SER A 85 -5.76 11.03 8.28
CA SER A 85 -7.16 10.58 8.15
C SER A 85 -8.06 11.13 9.26
N GLU A 86 -9.31 11.46 8.93
CA GLU A 86 -10.30 11.93 9.90
C GLU A 86 -10.55 10.93 11.04
N ALA A 87 -10.45 9.63 10.76
CA ALA A 87 -10.54 8.59 11.78
C ALA A 87 -9.43 8.72 12.84
N GLU A 88 -8.19 8.99 12.42
CA GLU A 88 -7.06 9.18 13.33
C GLU A 88 -7.18 10.51 14.09
N LEU A 89 -7.63 11.58 13.43
CA LEU A 89 -7.89 12.86 14.07
C LEU A 89 -8.99 12.76 15.14
N LYS A 90 -10.05 11.98 14.88
CA LYS A 90 -11.11 11.69 15.86
C LYS A 90 -10.56 10.97 17.09
N VAL A 91 -9.74 9.93 16.90
CA VAL A 91 -9.10 9.19 18.02
C VAL A 91 -8.28 10.13 18.88
N VAL A 92 -7.43 10.96 18.26
CA VAL A 92 -6.56 11.89 18.97
C VAL A 92 -7.33 13.01 19.68
N ARG A 93 -8.50 13.39 19.15
CA ARG A 93 -9.40 14.40 19.72
C ARG A 93 -10.18 13.89 20.92
N GLU A 94 -10.79 12.72 20.78
CA GLU A 94 -11.86 12.29 21.69
C GLU A 94 -11.45 11.09 22.55
N ALA A 95 -10.54 10.24 22.07
CA ALA A 95 -10.14 8.99 22.73
C ALA A 95 -8.66 8.97 23.15
N TRP A 96 -8.04 10.13 23.37
CA TRP A 96 -6.68 10.22 23.86
C TRP A 96 -6.59 9.83 25.35
N VAL A 97 -5.63 8.97 25.67
CA VAL A 97 -5.33 8.55 27.04
C VAL A 97 -4.00 9.16 27.48
N SER A 98 -4.04 9.97 28.55
CA SER A 98 -2.89 10.69 29.08
C SER A 98 -2.25 10.06 30.31
N GLN A 99 -2.58 8.80 30.62
CA GLN A 99 -2.12 8.11 31.85
C GLN A 99 -1.53 6.74 31.51
N SER A 100 -0.48 6.37 32.25
CA SER A 100 0.08 5.01 32.28
C SER A 100 -0.71 4.10 33.23
N SER A 101 -0.40 2.80 33.24
CA SER A 101 -0.98 1.84 34.19
C SER A 101 -0.71 2.22 35.65
N ASN A 102 0.41 2.88 35.93
CA ASN A 102 0.82 3.32 37.27
C ASN A 102 0.25 4.70 37.65
N GLY A 103 -0.56 5.31 36.77
CA GLY A 103 -1.09 6.66 36.97
C GLY A 103 -0.13 7.79 36.57
N ASP A 104 1.05 7.48 36.03
CA ASP A 104 1.98 8.49 35.53
C ASP A 104 1.39 9.24 34.34
N GLN A 105 1.60 10.55 34.29
CA GLN A 105 1.10 11.38 33.21
C GLN A 105 1.95 11.23 31.94
N ILE A 106 1.29 11.02 30.81
CA ILE A 106 1.91 10.96 29.48
C ILE A 106 1.92 12.35 28.86
N THR A 107 3.09 12.99 28.88
CA THR A 107 3.27 14.38 28.43
C THR A 107 3.90 14.51 27.05
N VAL A 108 4.44 13.43 26.48
CA VAL A 108 5.30 13.47 25.27
C VAL A 108 4.71 14.24 24.07
N ALA A 109 3.39 14.15 23.84
CA ALA A 109 2.73 14.91 22.77
C ALA A 109 2.72 16.42 23.05
N ARG A 110 2.44 16.80 24.30
CA ARG A 110 2.47 18.21 24.73
C ARG A 110 3.89 18.73 24.71
N ASP A 111 4.84 17.99 25.27
CA ASP A 111 6.23 18.41 25.34
C ASP A 111 6.83 18.58 23.93
N ALA A 112 6.45 17.71 22.97
CA ALA A 112 6.83 17.88 21.56
C ALA A 112 6.16 19.10 20.90
N ALA A 113 4.89 19.40 21.22
CA ALA A 113 4.22 20.60 20.73
C ALA A 113 4.86 21.87 21.30
N ASP A 114 5.16 21.89 22.60
CA ASP A 114 5.78 23.01 23.31
C ASP A 114 7.17 23.33 22.74
N LEU A 115 7.95 22.31 22.35
CA LEU A 115 9.22 22.52 21.64
C LEU A 115 9.04 23.35 20.36
N VAL A 116 8.06 23.02 19.54
CA VAL A 116 7.78 23.74 18.29
C VAL A 116 7.20 25.12 18.55
N LEU A 117 6.28 25.22 19.52
CA LEU A 117 5.60 26.47 19.87
C LEU A 117 6.52 27.48 20.58
N SER A 118 7.58 27.01 21.23
CA SER A 118 8.59 27.90 21.84
C SER A 118 9.36 28.75 20.82
N GLY A 119 9.30 28.39 19.52
CA GLY A 119 9.93 29.13 18.43
C GLY A 119 11.41 28.83 18.21
N HIS A 120 12.05 28.00 19.06
CA HIS A 120 13.47 27.63 18.92
C HIS A 120 13.73 26.70 17.72
N SER A 121 12.75 25.88 17.34
CA SER A 121 12.84 24.95 16.22
C SER A 121 11.44 24.68 15.68
N ALA A 122 11.29 24.51 14.37
CA ALA A 122 10.05 23.98 13.77
C ALA A 122 10.07 22.45 13.61
N LEU A 123 11.01 21.77 14.28
CA LEU A 123 11.14 20.31 14.36
C LEU A 123 10.91 19.81 15.78
N ALA A 124 10.10 18.76 15.91
CA ALA A 124 10.11 17.90 17.09
C ALA A 124 10.24 16.43 16.68
N VAL A 125 10.94 15.66 17.49
CA VAL A 125 11.16 14.22 17.28
C VAL A 125 10.57 13.46 18.44
N ILE A 126 9.69 12.50 18.17
CA ILE A 126 9.14 11.59 19.18
C ILE A 126 9.81 10.22 18.98
N ALA A 127 10.69 9.87 19.92
CA ALA A 127 11.43 8.61 19.90
C ALA A 127 10.89 7.66 20.98
N GLY A 128 10.76 6.38 20.66
CA GLY A 128 10.44 5.38 21.66
C GLY A 128 10.23 3.98 21.08
N PRO A 129 10.17 2.96 21.96
CA PRO A 129 10.02 1.57 21.52
C PRO A 129 8.77 1.34 20.65
N PRO A 130 8.72 0.26 19.85
CA PRO A 130 7.50 -0.18 19.18
C PRO A 130 6.33 -0.37 20.16
N GLY A 131 5.10 -0.13 19.67
CA GLY A 131 3.89 -0.34 20.47
C GLY A 131 3.62 0.69 21.58
N THR A 132 4.30 1.84 21.59
CA THR A 132 4.14 2.87 22.62
C THR A 132 3.08 3.94 22.30
N GLY A 133 2.51 3.92 21.09
CA GLY A 133 1.57 4.97 20.63
C GLY A 133 2.25 6.24 20.12
N LYS A 134 3.56 6.22 19.87
CA LYS A 134 4.36 7.35 19.37
C LYS A 134 3.77 8.07 18.15
N ARG A 135 3.22 7.35 17.18
CA ARG A 135 2.56 7.96 16.01
C ARG A 135 1.30 8.74 16.40
N THR A 136 0.46 8.18 17.27
CA THR A 136 -0.73 8.87 17.81
C THR A 136 -0.32 10.11 18.61
N ALA A 137 0.77 10.03 19.38
CA ALA A 137 1.34 11.17 20.08
C ALA A 137 1.83 12.27 19.13
N ALA A 138 2.45 11.89 18.00
CA ALA A 138 2.90 12.84 16.98
C ALA A 138 1.73 13.57 16.30
N ILE A 139 0.66 12.85 15.93
CA ILE A 139 -0.56 13.48 15.39
C ILE A 139 -1.18 14.43 16.43
N ARG A 140 -1.16 14.06 17.72
CA ARG A 140 -1.63 14.93 18.79
C ARG A 140 -0.80 16.19 18.92
N ALA A 141 0.52 16.09 18.89
CA ALA A 141 1.42 17.23 18.92
C ALA A 141 1.15 18.16 17.74
N LEU A 142 1.07 17.62 16.51
CA LEU A 142 0.75 18.38 15.29
C LEU A 142 -0.59 19.12 15.41
N ARG A 143 -1.62 18.48 15.96
CA ARG A 143 -2.93 19.12 16.16
C ARG A 143 -2.86 20.26 17.19
N GLN A 144 -2.11 20.08 18.28
CA GLN A 144 -1.90 21.15 19.25
C GLN A 144 -1.17 22.34 18.62
N ILE A 145 -0.13 22.08 17.83
CA ILE A 145 0.61 23.11 17.09
C ILE A 145 -0.32 23.83 16.09
N SER A 146 -1.09 23.08 15.31
CA SER A 146 -2.03 23.60 14.30
C SER A 146 -3.06 24.57 14.87
N LEU A 147 -3.56 24.29 16.09
CA LEU A 147 -4.54 25.15 16.76
C LEU A 147 -3.89 26.37 17.44
N ALA A 148 -2.68 26.22 17.99
CA ALA A 148 -1.99 27.29 18.71
C ALA A 148 -1.27 28.28 17.78
N ARG A 149 -0.88 27.83 16.58
CA ARG A 149 -0.18 28.64 15.57
C ARG A 149 -0.94 28.59 14.23
N PRO A 150 -2.12 29.25 14.13
CA PRO A 150 -2.85 29.32 12.87
C PRO A 150 -2.04 30.10 11.82
N HIS A 151 -2.20 29.72 10.56
CA HIS A 151 -1.65 30.43 9.41
C HIS A 151 -2.81 31.16 8.72
N GLU A 152 -2.69 32.48 8.56
CA GLU A 152 -3.74 33.32 7.95
C GLU A 152 -5.12 33.16 8.64
N GLY A 153 -5.13 32.93 9.95
CA GLY A 153 -6.34 32.74 10.74
C GLY A 153 -6.97 31.34 10.64
N GLN A 154 -6.39 30.42 9.86
CA GLN A 154 -6.83 29.03 9.73
C GLN A 154 -5.88 28.06 10.45
N PRO A 155 -6.38 26.93 10.99
CA PRO A 155 -5.54 25.88 11.51
C PRO A 155 -4.62 25.31 10.43
N LEU A 156 -3.38 24.95 10.80
CA LEU A 156 -2.44 24.31 9.87
C LEU A 156 -3.02 22.99 9.32
N ALA A 157 -2.85 22.75 8.02
CA ALA A 157 -3.21 21.50 7.39
C ALA A 157 -2.33 20.36 7.92
N LEU A 158 -2.94 19.26 8.39
CA LEU A 158 -2.21 18.11 8.93
C LEU A 158 -1.96 17.08 7.83
N LYS A 159 -0.68 16.87 7.50
CA LYS A 159 -0.31 15.97 6.40
C LYS A 159 0.79 14.96 6.81
N GLU A 160 0.73 13.73 6.30
CA GLU A 160 1.74 12.68 6.46
C GLU A 160 2.59 12.55 5.18
N ILE A 161 3.92 12.60 5.35
CA ILE A 161 4.89 12.39 4.29
C ILE A 161 5.18 10.90 4.17
N ARG A 162 5.14 10.38 2.95
CA ARG A 162 5.55 9.00 2.64
C ARG A 162 7.07 8.93 2.49
N PRO A 163 7.77 8.03 3.22
CA PRO A 163 9.22 7.86 3.10
C PRO A 163 9.60 7.08 1.82
N ASP A 164 9.20 7.58 0.65
CA ASP A 164 9.49 6.99 -0.66
C ASP A 164 10.78 7.55 -1.27
N TRP A 165 11.91 7.38 -0.59
CA TRP A 165 13.21 7.72 -1.17
C TRP A 165 13.69 6.64 -2.11
N GLU A 166 14.40 7.04 -3.16
CA GLU A 166 14.99 6.11 -4.13
C GLU A 166 16.01 5.16 -3.48
N ASP A 167 16.86 5.70 -2.60
CA ASP A 167 17.71 4.92 -1.71
C ASP A 167 17.25 5.08 -0.26
N ILE A 168 16.82 3.96 0.34
CA ILE A 168 16.36 3.89 1.73
C ILE A 168 17.51 4.19 2.70
N ALA A 169 18.75 3.84 2.33
CA ALA A 169 19.92 3.98 3.17
C ALA A 169 20.51 5.41 3.13
N THR A 170 20.16 6.19 2.11
CA THR A 170 20.59 7.60 1.93
C THR A 170 19.39 8.50 1.56
N PRO A 171 18.53 8.85 2.53
CA PRO A 171 17.33 9.66 2.23
C PRO A 171 17.68 11.05 1.71
N ASP A 172 17.16 11.42 0.53
CA ASP A 172 17.26 12.78 -0.01
C ASP A 172 16.22 13.70 0.67
N ILE A 173 16.66 14.42 1.70
CA ILE A 173 15.82 15.36 2.46
C ILE A 173 15.40 16.58 1.61
N ALA A 174 16.09 16.86 0.50
CA ALA A 174 15.67 17.93 -0.40
C ALA A 174 14.33 17.65 -1.10
N LEU A 175 13.87 16.39 -1.12
CA LEU A 175 12.57 15.98 -1.66
C LEU A 175 11.41 16.19 -0.65
N LEU A 176 11.67 16.62 0.58
CA LEU A 176 10.58 16.90 1.52
C LEU A 176 9.76 18.13 1.07
N PRO A 177 8.42 18.10 1.22
CA PRO A 177 7.52 19.17 0.81
C PRO A 177 7.74 20.45 1.63
N LYS A 178 7.34 21.60 1.07
CA LYS A 178 7.54 22.93 1.68
C LYS A 178 6.31 23.83 1.58
N ASP A 179 5.11 23.25 1.52
CA ASP A 179 3.87 24.02 1.45
C ASP A 179 3.75 24.91 2.71
N SER A 180 3.24 26.14 2.53
CA SER A 180 2.94 27.03 3.65
C SER A 180 1.75 26.51 4.47
N GLY A 181 1.63 26.98 5.71
CA GLY A 181 0.49 26.67 6.57
C GLY A 181 0.25 25.18 6.83
N THR A 182 1.29 24.35 6.79
CA THR A 182 1.18 22.89 6.85
C THR A 182 2.02 22.30 7.99
N ALA A 183 1.45 21.36 8.73
CA ALA A 183 2.12 20.62 9.78
C ALA A 183 2.33 19.16 9.31
N TYR A 184 3.59 18.80 9.08
CA TYR A 184 3.97 17.52 8.49
C TYR A 184 4.30 16.46 9.55
N LEU A 185 3.84 15.24 9.32
CA LEU A 185 4.25 14.02 10.02
C LEU A 185 5.20 13.22 9.13
N LEU A 186 6.37 12.87 9.63
CA LEU A 186 7.29 11.93 8.99
C LEU A 186 7.56 10.76 9.92
N ASP A 187 7.06 9.57 9.59
CA ASP A 187 7.35 8.34 10.34
C ASP A 187 8.52 7.60 9.68
N VAL A 188 9.66 7.57 10.38
CA VAL A 188 10.90 6.89 9.97
C VAL A 188 11.37 5.89 11.03
N ALA A 189 10.48 5.50 11.95
CA ALA A 189 10.84 4.64 13.07
C ALA A 189 11.34 3.27 12.61
N SER A 190 10.87 2.78 11.48
CA SER A 190 11.28 1.49 10.93
C SER A 190 12.41 1.64 9.89
N GLU A 191 12.72 2.85 9.43
CA GLU A 191 13.66 3.15 8.35
C GLU A 191 15.03 3.60 8.88
N MET A 192 15.05 4.45 9.91
CA MET A 192 16.24 5.22 10.28
C MET A 192 17.42 4.37 10.77
N SER A 193 17.16 3.20 11.36
CA SER A 193 18.21 2.25 11.76
C SER A 193 19.05 1.73 10.58
N ARG A 194 18.56 1.87 9.35
CA ARG A 194 19.24 1.43 8.11
C ARG A 194 19.97 2.55 7.39
N TRP A 195 19.90 3.78 7.89
CA TRP A 195 20.59 4.90 7.25
C TRP A 195 22.10 4.77 7.43
N THR A 196 22.85 5.00 6.36
CA THR A 196 24.33 4.93 6.39
C THR A 196 24.95 6.10 7.15
N ALA A 197 24.31 7.27 7.11
CA ALA A 197 24.75 8.49 7.78
C ALA A 197 23.59 9.19 8.51
N PRO A 198 23.04 8.58 9.58
CA PRO A 198 21.84 9.09 10.25
C PRO A 198 22.03 10.50 10.81
N GLY A 199 23.22 10.83 11.33
CA GLY A 199 23.54 12.18 11.81
C GLY A 199 23.38 13.26 10.74
N LYS A 200 23.92 13.03 9.54
CA LYS A 200 23.80 13.97 8.41
C LYS A 200 22.34 14.14 7.96
N ALA A 201 21.59 13.03 7.89
CA ALA A 201 20.17 13.08 7.54
C ALA A 201 19.37 13.86 8.59
N ALA A 202 19.67 13.67 9.88
CA ALA A 202 19.01 14.38 10.97
C ALA A 202 19.36 15.89 10.98
N GLU A 203 20.59 16.26 10.66
CA GLU A 203 20.99 17.67 10.47
C GLU A 203 20.27 18.30 9.27
N ALA A 204 20.13 17.56 8.16
CA ALA A 204 19.36 18.02 7.01
C ALA A 204 17.87 18.20 7.35
N LEU A 205 17.30 17.35 8.22
CA LEU A 205 15.93 17.51 8.74
C LEU A 205 15.79 18.78 9.58
N LEU A 206 16.77 19.12 10.41
CA LEU A 206 16.80 20.39 11.15
C LEU A 206 16.84 21.59 10.20
N GLN A 207 17.72 21.56 9.19
CA GLN A 207 17.79 22.62 8.18
C GLN A 207 16.48 22.78 7.41
N HIS A 208 15.87 21.65 7.03
CA HIS A 208 14.58 21.64 6.36
C HIS A 208 13.48 22.25 7.25
N ALA A 209 13.45 21.91 8.54
CA ALA A 209 12.51 22.52 9.48
C ALA A 209 12.72 24.03 9.63
N GLY A 210 13.96 24.53 9.61
CA GLY A 210 14.24 25.96 9.55
C GLY A 210 13.58 26.64 8.34
N ASN A 211 13.61 26.00 7.17
CA ASN A 211 12.91 26.49 5.98
C ASN A 211 11.38 26.46 6.18
N LEU A 212 10.83 25.39 6.76
CA LEU A 212 9.39 25.31 7.08
C LEU A 212 8.95 26.42 8.03
N GLN A 213 9.78 26.76 9.01
CA GLN A 213 9.47 27.84 9.98
C GLN A 213 9.20 29.17 9.27
N SER A 214 9.98 29.48 8.23
CA SER A 214 9.88 30.73 7.45
C SER A 214 8.56 30.86 6.67
N VAL A 215 7.93 29.73 6.33
CA VAL A 215 6.64 29.68 5.61
C VAL A 215 5.47 29.33 6.53
N GLY A 216 5.66 29.40 7.84
CA GLY A 216 4.61 29.13 8.84
C GLY A 216 4.27 27.64 9.02
N SER A 217 5.14 26.73 8.57
CA SER A 217 4.96 25.29 8.61
C SER A 217 5.88 24.63 9.66
N CYS A 218 5.64 23.36 9.97
CA CYS A 218 6.47 22.60 10.92
C CYS A 218 6.52 21.10 10.59
N LEU A 219 7.44 20.38 11.23
CA LEU A 219 7.66 18.95 11.04
C LEU A 219 7.73 18.23 12.39
N VAL A 220 6.98 17.13 12.52
CA VAL A 220 7.11 16.17 13.62
C VAL A 220 7.57 14.84 13.05
N VAL A 221 8.68 14.33 13.59
CA VAL A 221 9.31 13.07 13.16
C VAL A 221 9.05 11.99 14.21
N VAL A 222 8.67 10.79 13.77
CA VAL A 222 8.57 9.60 14.63
C VAL A 222 9.79 8.73 14.38
N ALA A 223 10.50 8.39 15.45
CA ALA A 223 11.72 7.61 15.44
C ALA A 223 11.64 6.38 16.36
N ASP A 224 12.49 5.39 16.14
CA ASP A 224 12.74 4.34 17.12
C ASP A 224 13.68 4.84 18.23
N ASP A 225 13.52 4.28 19.44
CA ASP A 225 14.15 4.74 20.70
C ASP A 225 15.66 4.97 20.60
N ARG A 226 16.36 4.11 19.84
CA ARG A 226 17.82 4.12 19.71
C ARG A 226 18.33 4.59 18.35
N SER A 227 17.41 4.90 17.44
CA SER A 227 17.76 5.21 16.05
C SER A 227 18.12 6.69 15.85
N TRP A 228 17.59 7.59 16.70
CA TRP A 228 17.85 9.03 16.55
C TRP A 228 19.29 9.37 17.00
N PRO A 229 20.08 10.08 16.18
CA PRO A 229 21.50 10.34 16.45
C PRO A 229 21.71 11.50 17.43
N GLU A 230 21.14 11.40 18.64
CA GLU A 230 21.16 12.45 19.68
C GLU A 230 22.57 12.94 20.06
N ASN A 231 23.56 12.06 19.99
CA ASN A 231 24.95 12.36 20.35
C ASN A 231 25.77 13.00 19.22
N SER A 232 25.19 13.16 18.02
CA SER A 232 25.93 13.75 16.89
C SER A 232 26.05 15.27 16.98
N SER A 233 25.06 15.94 17.58
CA SER A 233 25.06 17.40 17.77
C SER A 233 24.12 17.80 18.90
N GLY A 234 24.48 18.84 19.68
CA GLY A 234 23.64 19.35 20.76
C GLY A 234 22.25 19.80 20.28
N ALA A 235 22.14 20.33 19.05
CA ALA A 235 20.86 20.73 18.47
C ALA A 235 19.90 19.54 18.24
N LEU A 236 20.43 18.36 17.92
CA LEU A 236 19.64 17.15 17.70
C LEU A 236 19.06 16.59 18.99
N ASN A 237 19.75 16.79 20.12
CA ASN A 237 19.24 16.43 21.43
C ASN A 237 18.09 17.36 21.86
N THR A 238 18.16 18.65 21.55
CA THR A 238 17.14 19.64 21.99
C THR A 238 15.77 19.47 21.34
N VAL A 239 15.69 18.81 20.17
CA VAL A 239 14.42 18.62 19.45
C VAL A 239 13.76 17.28 19.77
N MET A 240 14.39 16.42 20.57
CA MET A 240 13.94 15.06 20.81
C MET A 240 13.16 14.93 22.12
N GLN A 241 12.04 14.22 22.06
CA GLN A 241 11.23 13.79 23.20
C GLN A 241 11.13 12.27 23.21
N ARG A 242 11.65 11.66 24.28
CA ARG A 242 11.60 10.21 24.47
C ARG A 242 10.32 9.81 25.19
N VAL A 243 9.60 8.84 24.63
CA VAL A 243 8.38 8.28 25.25
C VAL A 243 8.79 7.50 26.50
N LYS A 244 8.42 8.02 27.67
CA LYS A 244 8.73 7.39 28.97
C LYS A 244 7.74 6.29 29.35
N PHE A 245 6.46 6.52 29.06
CA PHE A 245 5.36 5.66 29.51
C PHE A 245 4.42 5.33 28.36
N ARG A 246 3.85 4.12 28.41
CA ARG A 246 2.80 3.68 27.48
C ARG A 246 1.42 4.06 28.04
N PRO A 247 0.45 4.43 27.17
CA PRO A 247 -0.94 4.59 27.57
C PRO A 247 -1.51 3.33 28.20
N TYR A 248 -2.26 3.47 29.29
CA TYR A 248 -2.90 2.33 29.93
C TYR A 248 -3.92 1.70 28.98
N ALA A 249 -3.66 0.44 28.61
CA ALA A 249 -4.44 -0.30 27.62
C ALA A 249 -5.95 -0.32 27.94
N GLU A 250 -6.33 -0.54 29.20
CA GLU A 250 -7.73 -0.56 29.63
C GLU A 250 -8.44 0.78 29.34
N LEU A 251 -7.80 1.89 29.68
CA LEU A 251 -8.32 3.23 29.39
C LEU A 251 -8.41 3.49 27.88
N VAL A 252 -7.45 2.98 27.10
CA VAL A 252 -7.49 3.11 25.63
C VAL A 252 -8.71 2.37 25.07
N ALA A 253 -8.94 1.13 25.48
CA ALA A 253 -10.11 0.37 25.03
C ALA A 253 -11.42 1.06 25.45
N CYS A 254 -11.51 1.52 26.70
CA CYS A 254 -12.67 2.25 27.22
C CYS A 254 -12.93 3.55 26.44
N ALA A 255 -11.90 4.34 26.19
CA ALA A 255 -12.01 5.60 25.45
C ALA A 255 -12.44 5.38 23.99
N HIS A 256 -11.93 4.32 23.35
CA HIS A 256 -12.38 3.93 22.02
C HIS A 256 -13.86 3.54 21.99
N LEU A 257 -14.32 2.70 22.94
CA LEU A 257 -15.73 2.32 23.04
C LEU A 257 -16.63 3.53 23.27
N GLU A 258 -16.23 4.43 24.17
CA GLU A 258 -17.02 5.61 24.54
C GLU A 258 -17.12 6.63 23.41
N TYR A 259 -15.98 7.01 22.82
CA TYR A 259 -15.89 8.20 21.99
C TYR A 259 -15.75 7.88 20.50
N VAL A 260 -15.03 6.82 20.14
CA VAL A 260 -14.85 6.42 18.73
C VAL A 260 -16.09 5.69 18.24
N TYR A 261 -16.51 4.66 18.97
CA TYR A 261 -17.61 3.75 18.60
C TYR A 261 -18.96 4.10 19.23
N ARG A 262 -18.99 5.03 20.19
CA ARG A 262 -20.24 5.51 20.84
C ARG A 262 -21.06 4.41 21.50
N LYS A 263 -20.39 3.43 22.11
CA LYS A 263 -20.95 2.31 22.89
C LYS A 263 -20.43 2.32 24.34
N PRO A 264 -20.75 3.34 25.16
CA PRO A 264 -20.23 3.46 26.54
C PRO A 264 -20.67 2.33 27.47
N SER A 265 -21.81 1.67 27.21
CA SER A 265 -22.28 0.53 28.00
C SER A 265 -21.29 -0.64 28.00
N LEU A 266 -20.51 -0.82 26.93
CA LEU A 266 -19.52 -1.89 26.82
C LEU A 266 -18.28 -1.67 27.70
N LYS A 267 -18.08 -0.47 28.27
CA LYS A 267 -16.98 -0.21 29.21
C LYS A 267 -17.05 -1.09 30.46
N ALA A 268 -18.27 -1.45 30.88
CA ALA A 268 -18.48 -2.29 32.06
C ALA A 268 -17.76 -3.64 31.96
N LEU A 269 -17.50 -4.13 30.74
CA LEU A 269 -16.78 -5.37 30.47
C LEU A 269 -15.32 -5.35 30.97
N PHE A 270 -14.73 -4.18 31.19
CA PHE A 270 -13.36 -4.03 31.69
C PHE A 270 -13.26 -3.81 33.21
N SER A 271 -14.39 -3.61 33.89
CA SER A 271 -14.40 -3.32 35.33
C SER A 271 -13.73 -4.43 36.14
N LYS A 272 -12.79 -4.05 37.02
CA LYS A 272 -12.17 -4.99 37.98
C LYS A 272 -13.18 -5.39 39.06
N ALA A 273 -13.00 -6.59 39.62
CA ALA A 273 -13.80 -7.03 40.76
C ALA A 273 -13.57 -6.07 41.95
N THR A 274 -14.67 -5.65 42.59
CA THR A 274 -14.68 -4.90 43.85
C THR A 274 -15.62 -5.61 44.81
N ASP A 275 -15.48 -5.44 46.12
CA ASP A 275 -16.32 -6.11 47.13
C ASP A 275 -17.81 -6.10 46.75
N GLY A 276 -18.35 -7.28 46.42
CA GLY A 276 -19.75 -7.49 46.03
C GLY A 276 -20.10 -7.37 44.54
N LYS A 277 -19.15 -7.11 43.63
CA LYS A 277 -19.37 -7.11 42.17
C LYS A 277 -18.36 -7.98 41.43
N GLU A 278 -18.88 -8.89 40.58
CA GLU A 278 -18.06 -9.70 39.69
C GLU A 278 -17.32 -8.82 38.68
N ALA A 279 -16.10 -9.25 38.32
CA ALA A 279 -15.33 -8.57 37.28
C ALA A 279 -16.04 -8.66 35.93
N GLY A 280 -15.87 -7.64 35.09
CA GLY A 280 -16.38 -7.66 33.73
C GLY A 280 -15.70 -8.77 32.90
N ALA A 281 -16.44 -9.33 31.94
CA ALA A 281 -16.01 -10.48 31.15
C ALA A 281 -14.68 -10.27 30.36
N ALA A 282 -14.29 -9.03 30.09
CA ALA A 282 -13.06 -8.67 29.37
C ALA A 282 -11.94 -8.11 30.27
N SER A 283 -12.16 -8.00 31.59
CA SER A 283 -11.25 -7.36 32.55
C SER A 283 -9.84 -7.97 32.60
N HIS A 284 -9.70 -9.26 32.29
CA HIS A 284 -8.43 -9.99 32.33
C HIS A 284 -7.64 -9.94 31.00
N LEU A 285 -8.16 -9.26 29.97
CA LEU A 285 -7.58 -9.29 28.61
C LEU A 285 -6.58 -8.22 28.27
N LEU A 286 -6.54 -7.19 29.09
CA LEU A 286 -5.60 -6.10 28.95
C LEU A 286 -4.71 -6.14 30.18
N THR A 287 -3.47 -6.59 29.99
CA THR A 287 -2.44 -6.55 31.03
C THR A 287 -1.64 -5.26 30.89
N GLU A 288 -0.74 -5.00 31.84
CA GLU A 288 0.15 -3.84 31.80
C GLU A 288 1.07 -3.83 30.56
N ASP A 289 1.39 -5.01 30.02
CA ASP A 289 2.21 -5.17 28.82
C ASP A 289 1.44 -5.00 27.51
N THR A 290 0.10 -4.98 27.56
CA THR A 290 -0.73 -4.89 26.35
C THR A 290 -0.51 -3.56 25.64
N SER A 291 -0.18 -3.62 24.34
CA SER A 291 0.00 -2.41 23.54
C SER A 291 -1.32 -1.63 23.37
N PRO A 292 -1.30 -0.29 23.25
CA PRO A 292 -2.49 0.52 22.96
C PRO A 292 -3.18 0.11 21.65
N ALA A 293 -2.43 -0.36 20.65
CA ALA A 293 -2.99 -0.84 19.39
C ALA A 293 -3.82 -2.12 19.59
N HIS A 294 -3.36 -3.04 20.43
CA HIS A 294 -4.13 -4.23 20.80
C HIS A 294 -5.39 -3.87 21.58
N ALA A 295 -5.32 -2.91 22.50
CA ALA A 295 -6.50 -2.43 23.22
C ALA A 295 -7.55 -1.80 22.30
N ALA A 296 -7.12 -0.95 21.36
CA ALA A 296 -8.00 -0.35 20.36
C ALA A 296 -8.65 -1.41 19.45
N ARG A 297 -7.90 -2.49 19.12
CA ARG A 297 -8.42 -3.64 18.37
C ARG A 297 -9.48 -4.42 19.15
N LEU A 298 -9.29 -4.64 20.45
CA LEU A 298 -10.33 -5.26 21.30
C LEU A 298 -11.59 -4.42 21.29
N ALA A 299 -11.46 -3.11 21.51
CA ALA A 299 -12.58 -2.19 21.49
C ALA A 299 -13.32 -2.22 20.14
N ALA A 300 -12.60 -2.31 19.03
CA ALA A 300 -13.19 -2.45 17.69
C ALA A 300 -14.02 -3.75 17.57
N GLY A 301 -13.45 -4.89 18.00
CA GLY A 301 -14.13 -6.18 17.96
C GLY A 301 -15.39 -6.20 18.83
N LEU A 302 -15.30 -5.66 20.05
CA LEU A 302 -16.45 -5.51 20.94
C LEU A 302 -17.50 -4.56 20.37
N ALA A 303 -17.09 -3.46 19.74
CA ALA A 303 -18.00 -2.51 19.13
C ALA A 303 -18.70 -3.07 17.89
N ALA A 304 -18.06 -3.98 17.16
CA ALA A 304 -18.66 -4.64 16.00
C ALA A 304 -19.66 -5.74 16.38
N SER A 305 -19.70 -6.18 17.65
CA SER A 305 -20.70 -7.16 18.09
C SER A 305 -22.10 -6.56 18.13
N ASP A 306 -23.10 -7.45 18.04
CA ASP A 306 -24.52 -7.13 18.16
C ASP A 306 -24.93 -6.66 19.58
N GLY A 307 -23.98 -6.65 20.53
CA GLY A 307 -24.20 -6.24 21.91
C GLY A 307 -24.96 -7.27 22.76
N THR A 308 -25.33 -8.42 22.20
CA THR A 308 -25.89 -9.54 22.96
C THR A 308 -24.79 -10.21 23.78
N THR A 309 -25.16 -10.94 24.84
CA THR A 309 -24.19 -11.73 25.62
C THR A 309 -23.42 -12.69 24.72
N ALA A 310 -24.10 -13.38 23.80
CA ALA A 310 -23.48 -14.30 22.86
C ALA A 310 -22.54 -13.60 21.86
N GLY A 311 -22.90 -12.40 21.37
CA GLY A 311 -22.05 -11.63 20.47
C GLY A 311 -20.85 -10.99 21.17
N ILE A 312 -21.03 -10.54 22.42
CA ILE A 312 -19.94 -10.05 23.27
C ILE A 312 -18.99 -11.19 23.61
N GLU A 313 -19.51 -12.34 24.06
CA GLU A 313 -18.71 -13.55 24.22
C GLU A 313 -18.04 -13.91 22.91
N ALA A 314 -18.75 -13.85 21.77
CA ALA A 314 -18.14 -14.17 20.49
C ALA A 314 -16.97 -13.26 20.13
N ALA A 315 -17.04 -11.97 20.47
CA ALA A 315 -16.03 -10.93 20.22
C ALA A 315 -14.88 -10.91 21.24
N ILE A 316 -15.18 -11.04 22.54
CA ILE A 316 -14.23 -11.25 23.65
C ILE A 316 -13.43 -12.49 23.34
N ALA A 317 -14.16 -13.55 23.03
CA ALA A 317 -13.58 -14.77 22.59
C ALA A 317 -12.83 -14.42 21.29
N ALA A 318 -13.34 -13.82 20.20
CA ALA A 318 -12.55 -13.53 18.97
C ALA A 318 -11.21 -12.82 19.23
N PHE A 319 -11.17 -11.94 20.23
CA PHE A 319 -9.96 -11.27 20.71
C PHE A 319 -9.03 -12.17 21.56
N GLN A 320 -9.58 -13.02 22.44
CA GLN A 320 -8.90 -14.10 23.17
C GLN A 320 -8.57 -15.35 22.31
N LYS A 321 -9.35 -15.59 21.24
CA LYS A 321 -10.19 -16.82 21.13
C LYS A 321 -9.44 -18.06 20.89
N TRP A 322 -8.28 -17.90 20.35
CA TRP A 322 -7.59 -19.03 19.82
C TRP A 322 -6.47 -19.41 20.76
N SER A 323 -5.97 -18.54 21.64
CA SER A 323 -4.94 -19.00 22.60
C SER A 323 -5.45 -20.17 23.47
N THR A 324 -6.58 -20.02 24.15
CA THR A 324 -7.15 -21.08 24.99
C THR A 324 -7.70 -22.25 24.17
N ASP A 325 -8.43 -22.01 23.08
CA ASP A 325 -8.96 -23.08 22.23
C ASP A 325 -7.82 -23.86 21.55
N VAL A 326 -6.80 -23.18 21.04
CA VAL A 326 -5.61 -23.80 20.43
C VAL A 326 -4.80 -24.54 21.48
N ILE A 327 -4.54 -23.96 22.67
CA ILE A 327 -3.90 -24.69 23.77
C ILE A 327 -4.73 -25.95 24.10
N GLY A 328 -6.05 -25.83 24.16
CA GLY A 328 -6.98 -26.93 24.40
C GLY A 328 -6.89 -28.03 23.34
N VAL A 329 -6.93 -27.67 22.05
CA VAL A 329 -6.80 -28.60 20.93
C VAL A 329 -5.42 -29.23 20.91
N PHE A 330 -4.34 -28.47 21.08
CA PHE A 330 -2.97 -29.00 21.10
C PHE A 330 -2.72 -29.90 22.31
N LYS A 331 -3.37 -29.66 23.45
CA LYS A 331 -3.35 -30.55 24.62
C LYS A 331 -4.14 -31.85 24.37
N LYS A 332 -5.33 -31.76 23.77
CA LYS A 332 -6.15 -32.95 23.42
C LYS A 332 -5.47 -33.83 22.37
N THR A 333 -4.79 -33.21 21.42
CA THR A 333 -4.08 -33.89 20.32
C THR A 333 -2.61 -34.18 20.65
N GLU A 334 -2.21 -34.11 21.93
CA GLU A 334 -0.80 -34.24 22.32
C GLU A 334 -0.16 -35.55 21.89
N GLN A 335 -0.92 -36.63 21.98
CA GLN A 335 -0.50 -37.99 21.59
C GLN A 335 -1.01 -38.38 20.20
N ASN A 336 -1.64 -37.47 19.46
CA ASN A 336 -2.18 -37.74 18.12
C ASN A 336 -1.61 -36.77 17.07
N PRO A 337 -0.41 -37.07 16.52
CA PRO A 337 0.21 -36.22 15.50
C PRO A 337 -0.63 -36.12 14.22
N GLU A 338 -1.43 -37.13 13.90
CA GLU A 338 -2.31 -37.11 12.72
C GLU A 338 -3.41 -36.06 12.84
N ASP A 339 -4.01 -35.89 14.02
CA ASP A 339 -5.05 -34.87 14.23
C ASP A 339 -4.45 -33.45 14.20
N ARG A 340 -3.21 -33.28 14.67
CA ARG A 340 -2.48 -32.01 14.52
C ARG A 340 -2.19 -31.71 13.05
N ALA A 341 -1.78 -32.71 12.28
CA ALA A 341 -1.57 -32.56 10.85
C ALA A 341 -2.88 -32.25 10.11
N LEU A 342 -4.00 -32.86 10.49
CA LEU A 342 -5.34 -32.54 9.97
C LEU A 342 -5.74 -31.10 10.27
N LEU A 343 -5.47 -30.61 11.48
CA LEU A 343 -5.68 -29.20 11.82
C LEU A 343 -4.88 -28.30 10.88
N ILE A 344 -3.57 -28.52 10.77
CA ILE A 344 -2.68 -27.68 9.96
C ILE A 344 -3.09 -27.71 8.48
N ALA A 345 -3.32 -28.91 7.92
CA ALA A 345 -3.75 -29.08 6.54
C ALA A 345 -5.11 -28.42 6.27
N GLY A 346 -6.08 -28.61 7.17
CA GLY A 346 -7.41 -28.05 7.03
C GLY A 346 -7.43 -26.52 7.08
N LEU A 347 -6.51 -25.89 7.82
CA LEU A 347 -6.41 -24.44 7.87
C LEU A 347 -5.92 -23.84 6.54
N PHE A 348 -4.88 -24.43 5.95
CA PHE A 348 -4.34 -23.96 4.65
C PHE A 348 -5.23 -24.35 3.47
N LEU A 349 -5.96 -25.46 3.58
CA LEU A 349 -6.87 -25.97 2.54
C LEU A 349 -8.35 -25.77 2.92
N SER A 350 -8.65 -24.70 3.66
CA SER A 350 -10.04 -24.36 3.99
C SER A 350 -10.82 -24.12 2.70
N GLY A 351 -11.97 -24.79 2.56
CA GLY A 351 -12.80 -24.84 1.35
C GLY A 351 -12.53 -26.05 0.45
N SER A 352 -11.60 -26.95 0.79
CA SER A 352 -11.34 -28.20 0.06
C SER A 352 -12.16 -29.39 0.59
N ASP A 353 -12.24 -30.48 -0.21
CA ASP A 353 -12.83 -31.76 0.24
C ASP A 353 -12.02 -32.39 1.38
N ALA A 354 -12.71 -33.05 2.31
CA ALA A 354 -12.13 -33.65 3.50
C ALA A 354 -11.05 -34.70 3.17
N LEU A 355 -11.18 -35.46 2.07
CA LEU A 355 -10.15 -36.43 1.68
C LEU A 355 -8.88 -35.73 1.20
N THR A 356 -9.02 -34.64 0.44
CA THR A 356 -7.89 -33.82 0.01
C THR A 356 -7.13 -33.26 1.22
N VAL A 357 -7.86 -32.78 2.23
CA VAL A 357 -7.27 -32.32 3.50
C VAL A 357 -6.55 -33.47 4.22
N GLN A 358 -7.14 -34.67 4.25
CA GLN A 358 -6.51 -35.85 4.88
C GLN A 358 -5.24 -36.29 4.16
N GLU A 359 -5.23 -36.28 2.83
CA GLU A 359 -4.05 -36.61 2.03
C GLU A 359 -2.93 -35.60 2.26
N ALA A 360 -3.25 -34.31 2.26
CA ALA A 360 -2.30 -33.25 2.58
C ALA A 360 -1.74 -33.38 4.01
N ALA A 361 -2.57 -33.76 4.98
CA ALA A 361 -2.13 -34.03 6.36
C ALA A 361 -1.16 -35.22 6.45
N ARG A 362 -1.39 -36.30 5.69
CA ARG A 362 -0.45 -37.44 5.62
C ARG A 362 0.88 -37.04 5.00
N LYS A 363 0.86 -36.24 3.92
CA LYS A 363 2.06 -35.67 3.30
C LYS A 363 2.88 -34.85 4.30
N LEU A 364 2.24 -34.06 5.18
CA LEU A 364 2.94 -33.28 6.21
C LEU A 364 3.71 -34.14 7.21
N LEU A 365 3.23 -35.36 7.48
CA LEU A 365 3.88 -36.30 8.40
C LEU A 365 4.88 -37.25 7.72
N ASP A 366 5.06 -37.13 6.40
CA ASP A 366 5.82 -38.09 5.57
C ASP A 366 5.31 -39.54 5.72
N ASP A 367 4.02 -39.71 6.04
CA ASP A 367 3.42 -41.01 6.27
C ASP A 367 2.96 -41.62 4.94
N SER A 368 3.91 -42.25 4.25
CA SER A 368 3.72 -42.96 2.96
C SER A 368 3.31 -44.43 3.13
N ALA A 369 3.21 -44.94 4.36
CA ALA A 369 2.96 -46.34 4.61
C ALA A 369 1.48 -46.72 4.46
N ALA A 370 1.22 -47.84 3.78
CA ALA A 370 -0.11 -48.41 3.68
C ALA A 370 -0.58 -48.89 5.07
N LYS A 371 -1.56 -48.19 5.65
CA LYS A 371 -2.23 -48.63 6.89
C LYS A 371 -2.93 -49.96 6.64
N SER A 372 -2.90 -50.87 7.62
CA SER A 372 -3.65 -52.12 7.50
C SER A 372 -5.15 -51.81 7.48
N VAL A 373 -5.97 -52.67 6.85
CA VAL A 373 -7.44 -52.53 6.84
C VAL A 373 -7.98 -52.42 8.28
N ARG A 374 -7.34 -53.12 9.23
CA ARG A 374 -7.69 -53.04 10.64
C ARG A 374 -7.48 -51.63 11.20
N ASP A 375 -6.37 -50.98 10.86
CA ASP A 375 -6.07 -49.62 11.31
C ASP A 375 -7.00 -48.58 10.66
N VAL A 376 -7.37 -48.78 9.39
CA VAL A 376 -8.31 -47.91 8.68
C VAL A 376 -9.72 -47.97 9.28
N LEU A 377 -10.15 -49.14 9.76
CA LEU A 377 -11.46 -49.35 10.37
C LEU A 377 -11.48 -49.11 11.89
N THR A 378 -10.34 -48.75 12.49
CA THR A 378 -10.23 -48.51 13.94
C THR A 378 -10.13 -47.01 14.23
N GLY A 379 -10.95 -46.51 15.15
CA GLY A 379 -10.94 -45.11 15.58
C GLY A 379 -12.11 -44.29 15.04
N PRO A 380 -12.15 -42.98 15.37
CA PRO A 380 -13.21 -42.07 14.91
C PRO A 380 -13.11 -41.82 13.40
N ASP A 381 -14.26 -41.57 12.77
CA ASP A 381 -14.33 -41.21 11.36
C ASP A 381 -13.67 -39.84 11.06
N LEU A 382 -13.42 -39.57 9.77
CA LEU A 382 -12.71 -38.36 9.35
C LEU A 382 -13.47 -37.08 9.74
N THR A 383 -14.79 -37.09 9.65
CA THR A 383 -15.65 -35.96 10.04
C THR A 383 -15.50 -35.65 11.53
N THR A 384 -15.61 -36.67 12.40
CA THR A 384 -15.45 -36.53 13.84
C THR A 384 -14.06 -36.02 14.20
N ARG A 385 -13.01 -36.48 13.49
CA ARG A 385 -11.64 -35.98 13.69
C ARG A 385 -11.48 -34.52 13.31
N LEU A 386 -12.02 -34.11 12.16
CA LEU A 386 -11.99 -32.71 11.69
C LEU A 386 -12.80 -31.78 12.61
N GLU A 387 -13.99 -32.19 13.03
CA GLU A 387 -14.79 -31.46 14.03
C GLU A 387 -14.08 -31.40 15.39
N GLY A 388 -13.36 -32.46 15.77
CA GLY A 388 -12.53 -32.54 16.96
C GLY A 388 -11.40 -31.51 17.01
N VAL A 389 -10.92 -31.05 15.84
CA VAL A 389 -9.96 -29.93 15.70
C VAL A 389 -10.63 -28.59 15.34
N HIS A 390 -11.94 -28.52 15.50
CA HIS A 390 -12.80 -27.35 15.27
C HIS A 390 -13.01 -26.95 13.81
N ALA A 391 -12.82 -27.86 12.86
CA ALA A 391 -13.30 -27.64 11.50
C ALA A 391 -14.83 -27.83 11.44
N ARG A 392 -15.49 -27.12 10.54
CA ARG A 392 -16.86 -27.43 10.13
C ARG A 392 -16.79 -28.26 8.86
N VAL A 393 -17.51 -29.37 8.80
CA VAL A 393 -17.61 -30.19 7.58
C VAL A 393 -19.03 -30.08 7.03
N THR A 394 -19.19 -29.59 5.80
CA THR A 394 -20.49 -29.48 5.12
C THR A 394 -20.34 -30.00 3.70
N ASP A 395 -21.15 -30.99 3.31
CA ASP A 395 -21.05 -31.66 2.01
C ASP A 395 -19.60 -32.09 1.67
N ARG A 396 -18.93 -32.66 2.68
CA ARG A 396 -17.50 -33.06 2.67
C ARG A 396 -16.49 -31.91 2.53
N THR A 397 -16.93 -30.66 2.44
CA THR A 397 -16.05 -29.50 2.41
C THR A 397 -15.65 -29.10 3.82
N VAL A 398 -14.36 -28.87 4.04
CA VAL A 398 -13.79 -28.45 5.33
C VAL A 398 -13.72 -26.93 5.39
N ASP A 399 -14.30 -26.31 6.42
CA ASP A 399 -14.32 -24.85 6.58
C ASP A 399 -13.98 -24.40 8.01
N PHE A 400 -13.19 -23.34 8.11
CA PHE A 400 -12.90 -22.62 9.35
C PHE A 400 -13.44 -21.18 9.35
N GLY A 401 -14.12 -20.74 8.28
CA GLY A 401 -14.66 -19.38 8.13
C GLY A 401 -15.66 -18.98 9.21
N HIS A 402 -16.36 -19.96 9.80
CA HIS A 402 -17.22 -19.74 10.97
C HIS A 402 -16.47 -19.32 12.25
N LYS A 403 -15.13 -19.39 12.25
CA LYS A 403 -14.22 -19.02 13.33
C LYS A 403 -13.17 -18.01 12.84
N PRO A 404 -13.55 -16.73 12.59
CA PRO A 404 -12.62 -15.72 12.05
C PRO A 404 -11.36 -15.54 12.91
N GLY A 405 -10.19 -15.65 12.28
CA GLY A 405 -8.88 -15.51 12.93
C GLY A 405 -8.33 -16.77 13.61
N TYR A 406 -9.06 -17.90 13.62
CA TYR A 406 -8.59 -19.14 14.26
C TYR A 406 -7.35 -19.68 13.59
N ALA A 407 -7.38 -19.71 12.25
CA ALA A 407 -6.25 -20.11 11.43
C ALA A 407 -4.98 -19.34 11.83
N LYS A 408 -5.06 -18.01 11.89
CA LYS A 408 -3.94 -17.15 12.30
C LYS A 408 -3.35 -17.58 13.63
N ALA A 409 -4.18 -17.78 14.64
CA ALA A 409 -3.68 -18.01 15.98
C ALA A 409 -3.24 -19.46 16.24
N VAL A 410 -3.77 -20.44 15.51
CA VAL A 410 -3.17 -21.78 15.43
C VAL A 410 -1.75 -21.65 14.88
N LEU A 411 -1.57 -20.90 13.79
CA LEU A 411 -0.26 -20.68 13.18
C LEU A 411 0.70 -19.97 14.11
N LEU A 412 0.28 -18.91 14.81
CA LEU A 412 1.11 -18.21 15.79
C LEU A 412 1.51 -19.13 16.95
N HIS A 413 0.58 -19.92 17.48
CA HIS A 413 0.89 -20.88 18.54
C HIS A 413 1.90 -21.93 18.08
N LEU A 414 1.68 -22.50 16.88
CA LEU A 414 2.61 -23.45 16.28
C LEU A 414 3.99 -22.81 16.09
N TRP A 415 4.02 -21.57 15.61
CA TRP A 415 5.25 -20.83 15.35
C TRP A 415 6.05 -20.57 16.63
N HIS A 416 5.38 -20.14 17.71
CA HIS A 416 6.04 -19.86 19.00
C HIS A 416 6.45 -21.12 19.76
N GLN A 417 5.58 -22.12 19.81
CA GLN A 417 5.75 -23.27 20.71
C GLN A 417 6.54 -24.41 20.06
N ARG A 418 6.66 -24.43 18.72
CA ARG A 418 7.33 -25.50 17.98
C ARG A 418 8.23 -24.92 16.89
N ALA A 419 9.31 -24.24 17.29
CA ALA A 419 10.28 -23.68 16.36
C ALA A 419 10.81 -24.71 15.34
N ASP A 420 10.99 -25.96 15.76
CA ASP A 420 11.54 -27.02 14.91
C ASP A 420 10.63 -27.40 13.72
N ILE A 421 9.32 -27.10 13.77
CA ILE A 421 8.40 -27.41 12.67
C ILE A 421 8.50 -26.42 11.51
N HIS A 422 9.14 -25.26 11.69
CA HIS A 422 9.13 -24.18 10.71
C HIS A 422 9.70 -24.61 9.34
N ASP A 423 10.76 -25.43 9.35
CA ASP A 423 11.36 -25.96 8.12
C ASP A 423 10.41 -26.96 7.44
N TYR A 424 9.94 -27.96 8.18
CA TYR A 424 9.01 -28.97 7.67
C TYR A 424 7.71 -28.39 7.15
N LEU A 425 7.12 -27.43 7.87
CA LEU A 425 5.88 -26.76 7.47
C LEU A 425 6.06 -25.99 6.15
N LEU A 426 7.17 -25.24 6.02
CA LEU A 426 7.41 -24.45 4.82
C LEU A 426 7.80 -25.33 3.61
N THR A 427 8.47 -26.47 3.81
CA THR A 427 8.71 -27.46 2.75
C THR A 427 7.42 -28.18 2.34
N TRP A 428 6.56 -28.52 3.30
CA TRP A 428 5.26 -29.11 2.99
C TRP A 428 4.36 -28.13 2.23
N LEU A 429 4.31 -26.85 2.64
CA LEU A 429 3.57 -25.81 1.93
C LEU A 429 4.05 -25.63 0.49
N ASP A 430 5.36 -25.71 0.25
CA ASP A 430 5.94 -25.67 -1.10
C ASP A 430 5.34 -26.79 -1.98
N SER A 431 5.20 -28.00 -1.44
CA SER A 431 4.58 -29.13 -2.15
C SER A 431 3.08 -28.94 -2.43
N ILE A 432 2.36 -28.24 -1.54
CA ILE A 432 0.94 -27.92 -1.71
C ILE A 432 0.74 -26.83 -2.75
N VAL A 433 1.60 -25.80 -2.73
CA VAL A 433 1.53 -24.68 -3.68
C VAL A 433 1.94 -25.12 -5.09
N ALA A 434 2.86 -26.08 -5.21
CA ALA A 434 3.26 -26.65 -6.51
C ALA A 434 2.20 -27.57 -7.14
N ASP A 435 1.18 -28.01 -6.39
CA ASP A 435 0.11 -28.90 -6.88
C ASP A 435 -1.05 -28.07 -7.45
N GLU A 436 -1.25 -28.11 -8.77
CA GLU A 436 -2.30 -27.33 -9.47
C GLU A 436 -3.73 -27.62 -8.94
N SER A 437 -3.94 -28.78 -8.31
CA SER A 437 -5.23 -29.15 -7.70
C SER A 437 -5.62 -28.23 -6.53
N HIS A 438 -4.69 -27.44 -5.99
CA HIS A 438 -4.90 -26.49 -4.90
C HIS A 438 -4.92 -25.02 -5.35
N SER A 439 -4.97 -24.75 -6.66
CA SER A 439 -4.95 -23.39 -7.24
C SER A 439 -6.01 -22.45 -6.65
N ALA A 440 -7.20 -22.95 -6.31
CA ALA A 440 -8.28 -22.17 -5.70
C ALA A 440 -7.98 -21.71 -4.26
N GLN A 441 -7.15 -22.45 -3.52
CA GLN A 441 -6.82 -22.18 -2.11
C GLN A 441 -5.59 -21.28 -1.96
N LEU A 442 -4.80 -21.09 -3.03
CA LEU A 442 -3.56 -20.31 -2.99
C LEU A 442 -3.74 -18.92 -2.37
N ALA A 443 -4.81 -18.21 -2.72
CA ALA A 443 -5.11 -16.88 -2.16
C ALA A 443 -5.24 -16.92 -0.62
N GLY A 444 -5.97 -17.90 -0.07
CA GLY A 444 -6.13 -18.09 1.37
C GLY A 444 -4.82 -18.47 2.07
N ILE A 445 -4.01 -19.33 1.44
CA ILE A 445 -2.67 -19.69 1.92
C ILE A 445 -1.79 -18.44 2.02
N SER A 446 -1.84 -17.57 1.02
CA SER A 446 -1.07 -16.32 1.01
C SER A 446 -1.48 -15.35 2.11
N ASP A 447 -2.77 -15.15 2.31
CA ASP A 447 -3.25 -14.28 3.38
C ASP A 447 -2.76 -14.77 4.75
N LEU A 448 -2.80 -16.09 4.99
CA LEU A 448 -2.27 -16.68 6.23
C LEU A 448 -0.76 -16.48 6.39
N LEU A 449 0.02 -16.66 5.33
CA LEU A 449 1.47 -16.45 5.35
C LEU A 449 1.84 -14.98 5.59
N VAL A 450 1.14 -14.06 4.94
CA VAL A 450 1.32 -12.62 5.16
C VAL A 450 1.00 -12.26 6.61
N GLU A 451 -0.13 -12.75 7.12
CA GLU A 451 -0.53 -12.47 8.49
C GLU A 451 0.47 -13.00 9.52
N LEU A 452 1.03 -14.19 9.29
CA LEU A 452 2.08 -14.76 10.11
C LEU A 452 3.37 -13.92 10.05
N ALA A 453 3.82 -13.57 8.84
CA ALA A 453 5.02 -12.76 8.64
C ALA A 453 4.90 -11.37 9.29
N ILE A 454 3.73 -10.71 9.16
CA ILE A 454 3.47 -9.41 9.79
C ILE A 454 3.41 -9.53 11.32
N ALA A 455 2.73 -10.55 11.84
CA ALA A 455 2.53 -10.73 13.28
C ALA A 455 3.86 -11.00 14.00
N GLU A 456 4.70 -11.84 13.41
CA GLU A 456 5.97 -12.26 14.03
C GLU A 456 7.12 -11.30 13.72
N SER A 457 6.99 -10.47 12.68
CA SER A 457 8.12 -9.73 12.13
C SER A 457 9.33 -10.66 11.87
N ASP A 458 9.07 -11.94 11.58
CA ASP A 458 10.09 -12.97 11.45
C ASP A 458 10.60 -12.99 10.01
N PHE A 459 11.78 -12.39 9.86
CA PHE A 459 12.45 -12.25 8.59
C PHE A 459 12.82 -13.60 7.93
N ARG A 460 12.95 -14.69 8.71
CA ARG A 460 13.32 -16.02 8.18
C ARG A 460 12.31 -16.55 7.17
N VAL A 461 11.04 -16.15 7.30
CA VAL A 461 9.98 -16.50 6.35
C VAL A 461 10.26 -15.92 4.97
N VAL A 462 10.77 -14.68 4.90
CA VAL A 462 11.08 -13.98 3.64
C VAL A 462 12.24 -14.65 2.90
N GLU A 463 13.28 -15.11 3.61
CA GLU A 463 14.40 -15.85 3.00
C GLU A 463 13.98 -17.23 2.47
N LYS A 464 13.06 -17.92 3.16
CA LYS A 464 12.54 -19.19 2.65
C LYS A 464 11.64 -19.00 1.43
N ILE A 465 10.85 -17.93 1.39
CA ILE A 465 10.06 -17.55 0.21
C ILE A 465 10.96 -17.41 -1.02
N LYS A 466 12.18 -16.86 -0.90
CA LYS A 466 13.12 -16.81 -2.03
C LYS A 466 13.42 -18.20 -2.62
N LYS A 467 13.61 -19.21 -1.76
CA LYS A 467 13.88 -20.58 -2.21
C LYS A 467 12.70 -21.17 -2.99
N TRP A 468 11.47 -20.86 -2.61
CA TRP A 468 10.27 -21.25 -3.37
C TRP A 468 10.26 -20.64 -4.77
N ILE A 469 10.75 -19.40 -4.91
CA ILE A 469 10.85 -18.75 -6.23
C ILE A 469 11.89 -19.46 -7.11
N ASP A 470 13.07 -19.79 -6.56
CA ASP A 470 14.15 -20.42 -7.32
C ASP A 470 13.80 -21.85 -7.77
N GLY A 471 12.89 -22.53 -7.06
CA GLY A 471 12.42 -23.88 -7.36
C GLY A 471 11.24 -23.98 -8.32
N SER A 472 10.59 -22.86 -8.67
CA SER A 472 9.36 -22.86 -9.46
C SER A 472 9.43 -21.97 -10.71
N SER A 473 8.82 -22.45 -11.79
CA SER A 473 8.60 -21.69 -13.03
C SER A 473 7.12 -21.46 -13.32
N ASP A 474 6.23 -21.92 -12.43
CA ASP A 474 4.79 -21.78 -12.59
C ASP A 474 4.34 -20.34 -12.36
N GLU A 475 3.52 -19.82 -13.28
CA GLU A 475 3.05 -18.43 -13.24
C GLU A 475 2.17 -18.16 -12.03
N SER A 476 1.27 -19.10 -11.70
CA SER A 476 0.33 -18.92 -10.60
C SER A 476 1.06 -18.82 -9.26
N HIS A 477 2.12 -19.61 -9.10
CA HIS A 477 3.02 -19.57 -7.95
C HIS A 477 3.80 -18.25 -7.86
N LEU A 478 4.39 -17.76 -8.95
CA LEU A 478 5.12 -16.48 -8.92
C LEU A 478 4.19 -15.30 -8.58
N GLN A 479 2.98 -15.27 -9.14
CA GLN A 479 1.96 -14.27 -8.82
C GLN A 479 1.53 -14.33 -7.35
N LEU A 480 1.49 -15.53 -6.79
CA LEU A 480 1.17 -15.74 -5.38
C LEU A 480 2.23 -15.13 -4.47
N ILE A 481 3.49 -15.49 -4.68
CA ILE A 481 4.63 -14.98 -3.91
C ILE A 481 4.70 -13.45 -4.04
N ALA A 482 4.50 -12.92 -5.25
CA ALA A 482 4.50 -11.48 -5.47
C ALA A 482 3.42 -10.75 -4.65
N ARG A 483 2.21 -11.32 -4.51
CA ARG A 483 1.16 -10.76 -3.65
C ARG A 483 1.57 -10.73 -2.18
N VAL A 484 2.14 -11.83 -1.68
CA VAL A 484 2.64 -11.93 -0.30
C VAL A 484 3.70 -10.87 -0.03
N LEU A 485 4.70 -10.76 -0.90
CA LEU A 485 5.80 -9.80 -0.77
C LEU A 485 5.32 -8.36 -0.95
N GLY A 486 4.39 -8.10 -1.85
CA GLY A 486 3.81 -6.78 -2.08
C GLY A 486 3.10 -6.25 -0.83
N ARG A 487 2.26 -7.07 -0.19
CA ARG A 487 1.59 -6.69 1.07
C ARG A 487 2.57 -6.58 2.24
N ALA A 488 3.57 -7.46 2.31
CA ALA A 488 4.61 -7.37 3.32
C ALA A 488 5.46 -6.09 3.18
N ALA A 489 5.78 -5.67 1.94
CA ALA A 489 6.57 -4.47 1.63
C ALA A 489 5.92 -3.15 2.08
N VAL A 490 4.58 -3.12 2.17
CA VAL A 490 3.81 -1.94 2.64
C VAL A 490 3.54 -1.95 4.14
N SER A 491 3.81 -3.05 4.84
CA SER A 491 3.69 -3.14 6.29
C SER A 491 4.61 -2.15 7.00
N ARG A 492 4.14 -1.54 8.10
CA ARG A 492 4.95 -0.60 8.89
C ARG A 492 6.10 -1.27 9.63
N SER A 493 5.93 -2.52 10.09
CA SER A 493 6.96 -3.24 10.86
C SER A 493 7.95 -3.95 9.94
N LEU A 494 7.43 -4.80 9.04
CA LEU A 494 8.22 -5.67 8.17
C LEU A 494 8.63 -5.02 6.83
N GLY A 495 7.90 -3.98 6.41
CA GLY A 495 8.03 -3.40 5.07
C GLY A 495 9.43 -2.94 4.70
N PRO A 496 10.15 -2.16 5.52
CA PRO A 496 11.50 -1.71 5.16
C PRO A 496 12.48 -2.86 4.88
N GLU A 497 12.34 -3.98 5.58
CA GLU A 497 13.20 -5.14 5.38
C GLU A 497 12.88 -5.87 4.08
N VAL A 498 11.60 -6.12 3.81
CA VAL A 498 11.14 -6.71 2.55
C VAL A 498 11.51 -5.81 1.37
N ARG A 499 11.33 -4.49 1.49
CA ARG A 499 11.79 -3.54 0.47
C ARG A 499 13.29 -3.66 0.25
N SER A 500 14.11 -3.69 1.29
CA SER A 500 15.57 -3.88 1.15
C SER A 500 15.90 -5.18 0.40
N LYS A 501 15.22 -6.28 0.69
CA LYS A 501 15.44 -7.56 0.02
C LYS A 501 14.99 -7.55 -1.43
N LEU A 502 13.84 -6.96 -1.74
CA LEU A 502 13.38 -6.78 -3.13
C LEU A 502 14.40 -5.98 -3.95
N LEU A 503 15.12 -5.02 -3.35
CA LEU A 503 16.20 -4.30 -4.04
C LEU A 503 17.42 -5.19 -4.31
N THR A 504 17.82 -6.02 -3.34
CA THR A 504 18.88 -7.01 -3.54
C THR A 504 18.48 -8.05 -4.60
N TRP A 505 17.24 -8.53 -4.54
CA TRP A 505 16.71 -9.54 -5.46
C TRP A 505 16.50 -9.01 -6.87
N ALA A 506 16.27 -7.71 -7.06
CA ALA A 506 16.22 -7.08 -8.38
C ALA A 506 17.55 -7.19 -9.17
N GLN A 507 18.62 -7.61 -8.51
CA GLN A 507 19.95 -7.83 -9.09
C GLN A 507 20.33 -9.32 -9.12
N ASP A 508 19.42 -10.22 -8.73
CA ASP A 508 19.66 -11.67 -8.70
C ASP A 508 19.80 -12.25 -10.12
N PRO A 509 20.68 -13.24 -10.34
CA PRO A 509 20.79 -13.90 -11.65
C PRO A 509 19.52 -14.68 -12.07
N SER A 510 18.74 -15.19 -11.11
CA SER A 510 17.57 -16.03 -11.32
C SER A 510 16.43 -15.30 -12.02
N GLU A 511 15.94 -15.85 -13.15
CA GLU A 511 14.85 -15.22 -13.89
C GLU A 511 13.55 -15.21 -13.08
N SER A 512 13.19 -16.31 -12.43
CA SER A 512 11.98 -16.39 -11.58
C SER A 512 11.97 -15.35 -10.46
N VAL A 513 13.11 -15.11 -9.80
CA VAL A 513 13.24 -14.08 -8.75
C VAL A 513 12.94 -12.70 -9.30
N LEU A 514 13.52 -12.36 -10.45
CA LEU A 514 13.30 -11.06 -11.06
C LEU A 514 11.88 -10.87 -11.57
N ARG A 515 11.25 -11.94 -12.09
CA ARG A 515 9.82 -11.90 -12.47
C ARG A 515 8.96 -11.58 -11.26
N VAL A 516 9.18 -12.23 -10.12
CA VAL A 516 8.46 -11.91 -8.87
C VAL A 516 8.67 -10.46 -8.47
N VAL A 517 9.91 -9.94 -8.49
CA VAL A 517 10.18 -8.54 -8.16
C VAL A 517 9.45 -7.59 -9.12
N ALA A 518 9.44 -7.88 -10.42
CA ALA A 518 8.70 -7.10 -11.41
C ALA A 518 7.19 -7.12 -11.14
N ILE A 519 6.61 -8.28 -10.84
CA ILE A 519 5.18 -8.42 -10.51
C ILE A 519 4.84 -7.66 -9.22
N VAL A 520 5.69 -7.73 -8.17
CA VAL A 520 5.52 -6.92 -6.94
C VAL A 520 5.43 -5.42 -7.27
N CYS A 521 6.21 -4.96 -8.25
CA CYS A 521 6.22 -3.57 -8.71
C CYS A 521 5.00 -3.18 -9.58
N THR A 522 4.04 -4.07 -9.81
CA THR A 522 2.76 -3.73 -10.46
C THR A 522 1.65 -3.41 -9.45
N GLY A 523 1.76 -3.92 -8.21
CA GLY A 523 0.70 -3.88 -7.19
C GLY A 523 0.86 -2.79 -6.13
N GLU A 524 0.34 -3.07 -4.93
CA GLU A 524 0.23 -2.14 -3.77
C GLU A 524 1.58 -1.52 -3.38
N PHE A 525 2.69 -2.24 -3.57
CA PHE A 525 4.02 -1.74 -3.32
C PHE A 525 4.35 -0.52 -4.20
N ALA A 526 4.08 -0.59 -5.50
CA ALA A 526 4.35 0.51 -6.42
C ALA A 526 3.35 1.66 -6.29
N ASP A 527 2.12 1.39 -5.85
CA ASP A 527 1.17 2.46 -5.48
C ASP A 527 1.69 3.29 -4.31
N ARG A 528 2.31 2.62 -3.33
CA ARG A 528 2.75 3.26 -2.09
C ARG A 528 4.15 3.85 -2.17
N TYR A 529 5.05 3.21 -2.93
CA TYR A 529 6.46 3.54 -3.04
C TYR A 529 6.95 3.51 -4.50
N PRO A 530 6.38 4.35 -5.39
CA PRO A 530 6.68 4.31 -6.82
C PRO A 530 8.17 4.52 -7.13
N ARG A 531 8.87 5.40 -6.40
CA ARG A 531 10.29 5.67 -6.65
C ARG A 531 11.15 4.45 -6.31
N GLN A 532 10.85 3.79 -5.21
CA GLN A 532 11.51 2.53 -4.86
C GLN A 532 11.22 1.42 -5.89
N ALA A 533 9.98 1.29 -6.36
CA ALA A 533 9.63 0.34 -7.42
C ALA A 533 10.45 0.60 -8.69
N LEU A 534 10.54 1.85 -9.14
CA LEU A 534 11.28 2.24 -10.35
C LEU A 534 12.77 1.87 -10.28
N ILE A 535 13.43 2.03 -9.13
CA ILE A 535 14.84 1.63 -8.96
C ILE A 535 15.02 0.12 -9.13
N ARG A 536 14.09 -0.70 -8.61
CA ARG A 536 14.12 -2.17 -8.79
C ARG A 536 13.90 -2.55 -10.25
N LEU A 537 12.94 -1.91 -10.91
CA LEU A 537 12.66 -2.14 -12.33
C LEU A 537 13.88 -1.78 -13.19
N ARG A 538 14.58 -0.67 -12.89
CA ARG A 538 15.83 -0.32 -13.57
C ARG A 538 16.87 -1.45 -13.51
N HIS A 539 17.08 -2.05 -12.34
CA HIS A 539 18.03 -3.16 -12.20
C HIS A 539 17.63 -4.37 -13.06
N ILE A 540 16.33 -4.73 -13.07
CA ILE A 540 15.83 -5.84 -13.90
C ILE A 540 15.99 -5.54 -15.39
N LEU A 541 15.66 -4.31 -15.82
CA LEU A 541 15.79 -3.87 -17.19
C LEU A 541 17.26 -3.85 -17.67
N ASN A 542 18.24 -3.78 -16.76
CA ASN A 542 19.66 -3.75 -17.11
C ASN A 542 20.25 -5.11 -17.50
N ARG A 543 19.48 -6.20 -17.46
CA ARG A 543 19.98 -7.53 -17.85
C ARG A 543 20.55 -7.55 -19.28
N PRO A 544 21.66 -8.26 -19.54
CA PRO A 544 22.20 -8.38 -20.89
C PRO A 544 21.22 -9.02 -21.87
N THR A 545 20.60 -10.13 -21.46
CA THR A 545 19.65 -10.89 -22.28
C THR A 545 18.20 -10.53 -21.93
N PRO A 546 17.40 -10.07 -22.90
CA PRO A 546 15.98 -9.84 -22.68
C PRO A 546 15.26 -11.19 -22.51
N GLY A 547 14.51 -11.31 -21.42
CA GLY A 547 13.69 -12.49 -21.08
C GLY A 547 12.33 -12.05 -20.55
N ARG A 548 11.57 -12.97 -19.95
CA ARG A 548 10.24 -12.67 -19.40
C ARG A 548 10.33 -11.64 -18.28
N ALA A 549 11.37 -11.70 -17.44
CA ALA A 549 11.58 -10.71 -16.38
C ALA A 549 11.73 -9.26 -16.91
N VAL A 550 12.40 -9.07 -18.05
CA VAL A 550 12.54 -7.74 -18.68
C VAL A 550 11.19 -7.28 -19.23
N SER A 551 10.40 -8.20 -19.82
CA SER A 551 9.04 -7.90 -20.27
C SER A 551 8.13 -7.50 -19.12
N ASP A 552 8.12 -8.27 -18.02
CA ASP A 552 7.33 -7.99 -16.82
C ASP A 552 7.72 -6.64 -16.21
N ALA A 553 9.02 -6.30 -16.21
CA ALA A 553 9.52 -5.02 -15.71
C ALA A 553 9.13 -3.83 -16.60
N THR A 554 9.15 -4.01 -17.93
CA THR A 554 8.66 -3.02 -18.89
C THR A 554 7.18 -2.72 -18.66
N THR A 555 6.35 -3.77 -18.55
CA THR A 555 4.91 -3.64 -18.25
C THR A 555 4.70 -2.91 -16.92
N ALA A 556 5.43 -3.27 -15.87
CA ALA A 556 5.33 -2.61 -14.57
C ALA A 556 5.68 -1.12 -14.65
N LEU A 557 6.73 -0.75 -15.39
CA LEU A 557 7.13 0.65 -15.56
C LEU A 557 6.03 1.46 -16.28
N GLN A 558 5.45 0.91 -17.34
CA GLN A 558 4.35 1.54 -18.09
C GLN A 558 3.10 1.69 -17.22
N LEU A 559 2.74 0.66 -16.43
CA LEU A 559 1.61 0.72 -15.49
C LEU A 559 1.81 1.79 -14.41
N ILE A 560 3.03 1.97 -13.90
CA ILE A 560 3.32 3.07 -12.96
C ILE A 560 3.17 4.42 -13.67
N ALA A 561 3.69 4.58 -14.88
CA ALA A 561 3.61 5.82 -15.64
C ALA A 561 2.18 6.23 -16.01
N ALA A 562 1.32 5.25 -16.30
CA ALA A 562 -0.08 5.45 -16.65
C ALA A 562 -0.98 5.83 -15.45
N LYS A 563 -0.49 5.71 -14.21
CA LYS A 563 -1.23 6.14 -13.01
C LYS A 563 -1.30 7.67 -12.94
N GLU A 564 -2.44 8.16 -12.47
CA GLU A 564 -2.69 9.59 -12.33
C GLU A 564 -1.59 10.28 -11.50
N GLY A 565 -1.03 11.36 -12.04
CA GLY A 565 0.04 12.14 -11.39
C GLY A 565 1.43 11.48 -11.35
N GLN A 566 1.60 10.25 -11.85
CA GLN A 566 2.89 9.54 -11.76
C GLN A 566 3.82 9.76 -12.96
N LEU A 567 3.30 10.09 -14.14
CA LEU A 567 4.11 10.32 -15.35
C LEU A 567 5.27 11.31 -15.13
N PRO A 568 5.09 12.49 -14.49
CA PRO A 568 6.21 13.39 -14.20
C PRO A 568 7.29 12.77 -13.33
N THR A 569 6.90 11.86 -12.42
CA THR A 569 7.85 11.14 -11.56
C THR A 569 8.64 10.09 -12.30
N VAL A 570 7.97 9.28 -13.12
CA VAL A 570 8.64 8.29 -13.96
C VAL A 570 9.55 8.97 -14.96
N TRP A 571 9.05 9.97 -15.69
CA TRP A 571 9.80 10.70 -16.72
C TRP A 571 11.08 11.31 -16.16
N ARG A 572 11.00 12.03 -15.03
CA ARG A 572 12.17 12.64 -14.39
C ARG A 572 13.21 11.60 -13.97
N MET A 573 12.77 10.47 -13.40
CA MET A 573 13.69 9.42 -12.97
C MET A 573 14.42 8.81 -14.16
N VAL A 574 13.68 8.44 -15.21
CA VAL A 574 14.26 7.89 -16.45
C VAL A 574 15.19 8.91 -17.12
N SER A 575 14.79 10.18 -17.19
CA SER A 575 15.62 11.26 -17.75
C SER A 575 16.91 11.46 -16.98
N ARG A 576 16.85 11.46 -15.64
CA ARG A 576 18.05 11.60 -14.81
C ARG A 576 18.99 10.40 -14.95
N TRP A 577 18.45 9.18 -15.09
CA TRP A 577 19.28 7.99 -15.31
C TRP A 577 20.13 8.09 -16.58
N ILE A 578 19.61 8.70 -17.65
CA ILE A 578 20.36 8.98 -18.89
C ILE A 578 21.60 9.85 -18.61
N ASP A 579 21.53 10.73 -17.61
CA ASP A 579 22.59 11.69 -17.28
C ASP A 579 23.62 11.14 -16.29
N THR A 580 23.17 10.31 -15.34
CA THR A 580 23.97 9.97 -14.14
C THR A 580 24.58 8.58 -14.17
N ASP A 581 24.09 7.69 -15.04
CA ASP A 581 24.42 6.27 -14.92
C ASP A 581 25.75 5.89 -15.57
N LYS A 582 26.43 4.93 -14.91
CA LYS A 582 27.69 4.37 -15.38
C LYS A 582 27.47 3.60 -16.68
N LYS A 583 28.54 3.44 -17.48
CA LYS A 583 28.47 2.70 -18.78
C LYS A 583 27.88 1.28 -18.66
N GLU A 584 28.06 0.64 -17.51
CA GLU A 584 27.60 -0.73 -17.21
C GLU A 584 26.08 -0.83 -16.93
N ASP A 585 25.40 0.29 -16.65
CA ASP A 585 23.96 0.34 -16.33
C ASP A 585 23.07 0.76 -17.52
N ARG A 586 23.66 0.96 -18.70
CA ARG A 586 23.01 1.65 -19.82
C ARG A 586 21.85 0.88 -20.45
N ASN A 587 21.86 -0.45 -20.43
CA ASN A 587 20.79 -1.23 -21.03
C ASN A 587 19.45 -0.96 -20.33
N GLY A 588 19.46 -0.90 -19.01
CA GLY A 588 18.25 -0.68 -18.21
C GLY A 588 17.67 0.71 -18.42
N VAL A 589 18.54 1.72 -18.53
CA VAL A 589 18.15 3.11 -18.79
C VAL A 589 17.50 3.24 -20.17
N HIS A 590 18.13 2.70 -21.20
CA HIS A 590 17.61 2.82 -22.57
C HIS A 590 16.31 2.02 -22.72
N ARG A 591 16.22 0.80 -22.17
CA ARG A 591 14.95 0.05 -22.19
C ARG A 591 13.83 0.77 -21.44
N ALA A 592 14.10 1.38 -20.29
CA ALA A 592 13.12 2.17 -19.56
C ALA A 592 12.62 3.38 -20.38
N PHE A 593 13.54 4.10 -21.03
CA PHE A 593 13.21 5.22 -21.93
C PHE A 593 12.36 4.76 -23.12
N LEU A 594 12.79 3.71 -23.82
CA LEU A 594 12.08 3.19 -24.99
C LEU A 594 10.69 2.66 -24.62
N ALA A 595 10.58 1.90 -23.52
CA ALA A 595 9.32 1.38 -23.00
C ALA A 595 8.31 2.49 -22.67
N LEU A 596 8.77 3.60 -22.10
CA LEU A 596 7.90 4.71 -21.70
C LEU A 596 7.26 5.41 -22.89
N LEU A 597 7.92 5.39 -24.05
CA LEU A 597 7.45 6.04 -25.28
C LEU A 597 6.79 5.07 -26.27
N ASP A 598 6.68 3.80 -25.90
CA ASP A 598 6.09 2.75 -26.74
C ASP A 598 4.55 2.83 -26.74
N PRO A 599 3.92 3.15 -27.88
CA PRO A 599 2.47 3.31 -27.95
C PRO A 599 1.70 2.00 -28.07
N GLU A 600 2.36 0.83 -28.25
CA GLU A 600 1.66 -0.45 -28.46
C GLU A 600 0.77 -0.85 -27.27
N THR A 601 1.19 -0.52 -26.04
CA THR A 601 0.46 -0.88 -24.82
C THR A 601 -0.53 0.20 -24.39
N ASP A 602 -0.08 1.46 -24.38
CA ASP A 602 -0.91 2.62 -24.09
C ASP A 602 -0.35 3.86 -24.83
N PRO A 603 -1.05 4.38 -25.86
CA PRO A 603 -0.57 5.55 -26.59
C PRO A 603 -0.61 6.83 -25.75
N TYR A 604 -1.31 6.84 -24.60
CA TYR A 604 -1.49 8.03 -23.76
C TYR A 604 -0.16 8.69 -23.37
N VAL A 605 0.83 7.91 -22.91
CA VAL A 605 2.11 8.47 -22.47
C VAL A 605 2.83 9.14 -23.65
N LEU A 606 2.88 8.48 -24.81
CA LEU A 606 3.49 9.06 -26.01
C LEU A 606 2.80 10.36 -26.44
N GLN A 607 1.47 10.38 -26.42
CA GLN A 607 0.67 11.57 -26.75
C GLN A 607 1.00 12.75 -25.84
N VAL A 608 0.98 12.53 -24.52
CA VAL A 608 1.27 13.57 -23.54
C VAL A 608 2.71 14.07 -23.68
N MET A 609 3.66 13.16 -23.88
CA MET A 609 5.07 13.53 -24.02
C MET A 609 5.37 14.31 -25.29
N LEU A 610 4.75 13.97 -26.43
CA LEU A 610 4.93 14.72 -27.68
C LEU A 610 4.21 16.07 -27.66
N GLU A 611 3.05 16.17 -27.00
CA GLU A 611 2.39 17.45 -26.78
C GLU A 611 3.22 18.35 -25.84
N ALA A 612 3.78 17.78 -24.77
CA ALA A 612 4.67 18.50 -23.88
C ALA A 612 5.96 18.95 -24.58
N ALA A 613 6.53 18.12 -25.46
CA ALA A 613 7.69 18.48 -26.29
C ALA A 613 7.41 19.64 -27.23
N HIS A 614 6.19 19.72 -27.77
CA HIS A 614 5.76 20.85 -28.59
C HIS A 614 5.67 22.16 -27.79
N GLN A 615 5.30 22.08 -26.51
CA GLN A 615 5.12 23.25 -25.64
C GLN A 615 6.40 23.65 -24.89
N ASP A 616 7.30 22.71 -24.61
CA ASP A 616 8.55 22.90 -23.87
C ASP A 616 9.73 22.23 -24.58
N SER A 617 10.66 23.05 -25.09
CA SER A 617 11.85 22.59 -25.81
C SER A 617 12.76 21.71 -24.95
N ARG A 618 12.71 21.82 -23.62
CA ARG A 618 13.51 20.96 -22.71
C ARG A 618 13.03 19.52 -22.72
N VAL A 619 11.72 19.31 -22.88
CA VAL A 619 11.12 17.98 -23.00
C VAL A 619 11.55 17.37 -24.34
N GLU A 620 11.48 18.15 -25.43
CA GLU A 620 11.95 17.73 -26.75
C GLU A 620 13.44 17.36 -26.73
N GLU A 621 14.29 18.21 -26.14
CA GLU A 621 15.73 17.95 -25.97
C GLU A 621 15.99 16.66 -25.19
N THR A 622 15.21 16.39 -24.16
CA THR A 622 15.32 15.16 -23.35
C THR A 622 14.92 13.92 -24.15
N ILE A 623 13.84 13.99 -24.95
CA ILE A 623 13.43 12.92 -25.87
C ILE A 623 14.53 12.65 -26.90
N VAL A 624 15.04 13.69 -27.55
CA VAL A 624 16.12 13.57 -28.55
C VAL A 624 17.37 12.97 -27.90
N LYS A 625 17.73 13.41 -26.69
CA LYS A 625 18.88 12.87 -25.94
C LYS A 625 18.72 11.39 -25.62
N GLY A 626 17.54 10.97 -25.15
CA GLY A 626 17.25 9.56 -24.85
C GLY A 626 17.31 8.66 -26.08
N TRP A 627 16.81 9.15 -27.22
CA TRP A 627 16.93 8.45 -28.50
C TRP A 627 18.39 8.28 -28.93
N LYS A 628 19.19 9.35 -28.88
CA LYS A 628 20.61 9.29 -29.24
C LYS A 628 21.37 8.29 -28.36
N ALA A 629 21.16 8.36 -27.05
CA ALA A 629 21.77 7.42 -26.10
C ALA A 629 21.36 5.96 -26.38
N SER A 630 20.09 5.73 -26.74
CA SER A 630 19.57 4.40 -27.06
C SER A 630 20.16 3.85 -28.37
N LEU A 631 20.25 4.67 -29.42
CA LEU A 631 20.81 4.29 -30.73
C LEU A 631 22.32 4.05 -30.71
N ASP A 632 23.03 4.64 -29.75
CA ASP A 632 24.45 4.34 -29.51
C ASP A 632 24.68 2.97 -28.84
N ASN A 633 23.62 2.30 -28.40
CA ASN A 633 23.69 1.02 -27.72
C ASN A 633 23.04 -0.11 -28.54
N THR A 634 23.87 -0.89 -29.21
CA THR A 634 23.44 -1.98 -30.09
C THR A 634 22.64 -3.08 -29.38
N HIS A 635 22.70 -3.18 -28.04
CA HIS A 635 21.92 -4.18 -27.29
C HIS A 635 20.42 -3.87 -27.24
N VAL A 636 20.00 -2.64 -27.55
CA VAL A 636 18.59 -2.22 -27.56
C VAL A 636 18.10 -1.88 -28.98
N ASP A 637 18.85 -2.28 -30.01
CA ASP A 637 18.47 -2.12 -31.42
C ASP A 637 17.08 -2.71 -31.74
N PRO A 638 16.72 -3.93 -31.26
CA PRO A 638 15.39 -4.49 -31.50
C PRO A 638 14.27 -3.63 -30.89
N GLU A 639 14.47 -3.11 -29.68
CA GLU A 639 13.55 -2.21 -28.99
C GLU A 639 13.43 -0.87 -29.73
N CYS A 640 14.54 -0.30 -30.21
CA CYS A 640 14.52 0.92 -31.02
C CYS A 640 13.70 0.74 -32.32
N ARG A 641 13.90 -0.38 -33.03
CA ARG A 641 13.16 -0.69 -34.27
C ARG A 641 11.66 -0.84 -34.01
N ARG A 642 11.28 -1.49 -32.91
CA ARG A 642 9.87 -1.63 -32.50
C ARG A 642 9.26 -0.27 -32.19
N LEU A 643 9.96 0.56 -31.43
CA LEU A 643 9.47 1.89 -31.06
C LEU A 643 9.28 2.80 -32.29
N ILE A 644 10.22 2.77 -33.25
CA ILE A 644 10.07 3.50 -34.54
C ILE A 644 8.81 3.06 -35.28
N ARG A 645 8.53 1.74 -35.32
CA ARG A 645 7.30 1.22 -35.93
C ARG A 645 6.05 1.69 -35.17
N GLY A 646 6.07 1.61 -33.84
CA GLY A 646 4.98 2.10 -32.99
C GLY A 646 4.69 3.59 -33.22
N TRP A 647 5.73 4.41 -33.33
CA TRP A 647 5.59 5.84 -33.65
C TRP A 647 5.01 6.07 -35.04
N ALA A 648 5.44 5.29 -36.04
CA ALA A 648 4.87 5.35 -37.39
C ALA A 648 3.37 5.00 -37.40
N GLN A 649 2.98 3.96 -36.65
CA GLN A 649 1.59 3.53 -36.54
C GLN A 649 0.73 4.55 -35.78
N ALA A 650 1.18 5.03 -34.62
CA ALA A 650 0.47 6.06 -33.87
C ALA A 650 0.28 7.35 -34.70
N ARG A 651 1.26 7.67 -35.55
CA ARG A 651 1.19 8.80 -36.49
C ARG A 651 0.19 8.56 -37.62
N SER A 652 0.11 7.35 -38.18
CA SER A 652 -0.82 7.02 -39.26
C SER A 652 -2.28 7.01 -38.77
N GLU A 653 -2.49 6.57 -37.53
CA GLU A 653 -3.78 6.56 -36.82
C GLU A 653 -4.21 7.94 -36.30
N GLY A 654 -3.35 8.95 -36.41
CA GLY A 654 -3.65 10.32 -35.95
C GLY A 654 -3.64 10.48 -34.43
N LEU A 655 -3.05 9.53 -33.70
CA LEU A 655 -2.88 9.61 -32.25
C LEU A 655 -1.86 10.68 -31.86
N VAL A 656 -0.86 10.95 -32.71
CA VAL A 656 0.19 11.94 -32.47
C VAL A 656 0.33 12.91 -33.64
N ARG A 657 0.82 14.13 -33.39
CA ARG A 657 0.99 15.16 -34.42
C ARG A 657 2.05 14.76 -35.44
N ARG A 658 1.68 14.79 -36.73
CA ARG A 658 2.54 14.34 -37.83
C ARG A 658 3.85 15.11 -37.95
N GLU A 659 3.80 16.43 -37.78
CA GLU A 659 4.94 17.35 -37.89
C GLU A 659 5.92 17.15 -36.73
N GLN A 660 5.44 17.22 -35.48
CA GLN A 660 6.27 17.05 -34.29
C GLN A 660 7.04 15.72 -34.28
N THR A 661 6.38 14.61 -34.65
CA THR A 661 7.04 13.30 -34.74
C THR A 661 8.13 13.29 -35.81
N ALA A 662 7.89 13.91 -36.97
CA ALA A 662 8.88 14.00 -38.04
C ALA A 662 10.06 14.91 -37.65
N ASP A 663 9.81 16.04 -37.00
CA ASP A 663 10.85 16.98 -36.56
C ASP A 663 11.82 16.33 -35.56
N ILE A 664 11.29 15.64 -34.55
CA ILE A 664 12.11 14.89 -33.57
C ILE A 664 12.95 13.83 -34.28
N LEU A 665 12.35 13.04 -35.19
CA LEU A 665 13.08 11.99 -35.92
C LEU A 665 14.13 12.56 -36.87
N ASN A 666 13.86 13.68 -37.56
CA ASN A 666 14.83 14.36 -38.41
C ASN A 666 16.08 14.78 -37.60
N ARG A 667 15.89 15.36 -36.41
CA ARG A 667 17.00 15.72 -35.49
C ARG A 667 17.82 14.51 -35.04
N ILE A 668 17.20 13.34 -34.93
CA ILE A 668 17.88 12.08 -34.55
C ILE A 668 18.65 11.52 -35.76
N ILE A 669 18.03 11.52 -36.94
CA ILE A 669 18.59 11.00 -38.19
C ILE A 669 19.88 11.72 -38.56
N GLU A 670 19.91 13.05 -38.45
CA GLU A 670 21.11 13.86 -38.77
C GLU A 670 22.39 13.38 -38.09
N GLN A 671 22.28 12.74 -36.92
CA GLN A 671 23.44 12.32 -36.12
C GLN A 671 23.68 10.81 -36.10
N HIS A 672 22.69 9.98 -36.47
CA HIS A 672 22.77 8.50 -36.36
C HIS A 672 22.42 7.76 -37.66
N LEU A 673 22.72 8.35 -38.82
CA LEU A 673 22.48 7.76 -40.14
C LEU A 673 22.97 6.32 -40.28
N VAL A 674 24.13 6.00 -39.67
CA VAL A 674 24.78 4.69 -39.76
C VAL A 674 24.30 3.69 -38.70
N SER A 675 23.43 4.09 -37.77
CA SER A 675 22.90 3.16 -36.77
C SER A 675 21.95 2.16 -37.44
N SER A 676 21.99 0.91 -36.99
CA SER A 676 21.21 -0.19 -37.58
C SER A 676 19.69 0.08 -37.59
N PRO A 677 19.07 0.61 -36.52
CA PRO A 677 17.64 0.94 -36.52
C PRO A 677 17.27 2.06 -37.50
N ILE A 678 18.07 3.12 -37.60
CA ILE A 678 17.81 4.25 -38.52
C ILE A 678 18.05 3.83 -39.97
N SER A 679 19.10 3.05 -40.24
CA SER A 679 19.32 2.48 -41.58
C SER A 679 18.14 1.61 -42.03
N ALA A 680 17.58 0.79 -41.14
CA ALA A 680 16.40 -0.02 -41.45
C ALA A 680 15.15 0.84 -41.70
N LEU A 681 14.97 1.93 -40.95
CA LEU A 681 13.90 2.90 -41.18
C LEU A 681 14.03 3.57 -42.57
N LEU A 682 15.23 3.99 -42.97
CA LEU A 682 15.46 4.77 -44.19
C LEU A 682 15.55 3.90 -45.46
N PHE A 683 16.30 2.81 -45.43
CA PHE A 683 16.58 1.97 -46.60
C PHE A 683 15.66 0.76 -46.70
N GLY A 684 14.99 0.41 -45.61
CA GLY A 684 14.20 -0.81 -45.50
C GLY A 684 15.06 -2.02 -45.16
N ASP A 685 14.53 -2.86 -44.29
CA ASP A 685 14.99 -4.22 -44.00
C ASP A 685 13.82 -5.17 -44.31
N SER A 686 14.09 -6.44 -44.55
CA SER A 686 13.11 -7.53 -44.72
C SER A 686 11.96 -7.55 -43.69
N THR A 687 12.17 -6.97 -42.50
CA THR A 687 11.17 -6.86 -41.41
C THR A 687 10.34 -5.57 -41.42
N VAL A 688 10.74 -4.55 -42.18
CA VAL A 688 10.17 -3.18 -42.16
C VAL A 688 9.68 -2.74 -43.57
N ARG A 689 10.09 -3.45 -44.62
CA ARG A 689 9.90 -3.06 -46.03
C ARG A 689 8.42 -2.93 -46.45
N ASP A 690 7.50 -3.64 -45.78
CA ASP A 690 6.10 -3.77 -46.20
C ASP A 690 5.08 -3.06 -45.30
N ASP A 691 5.53 -2.32 -44.27
CA ASP A 691 4.64 -1.59 -43.37
C ASP A 691 4.24 -0.22 -43.95
N LYS A 692 2.95 -0.06 -44.29
CA LYS A 692 2.41 1.16 -44.90
C LYS A 692 2.65 2.40 -44.03
N ALA A 693 2.52 2.29 -42.71
CA ALA A 693 2.70 3.42 -41.80
C ALA A 693 4.17 3.89 -41.79
N VAL A 694 5.11 2.95 -41.85
CA VAL A 694 6.54 3.26 -41.94
C VAL A 694 6.91 3.88 -43.29
N ILE A 695 6.30 3.41 -44.39
CA ILE A 695 6.49 4.01 -45.73
C ILE A 695 6.00 5.46 -45.75
N GLU A 696 4.83 5.74 -45.15
CA GLU A 696 4.31 7.10 -45.03
C GLU A 696 5.20 7.98 -44.18
N LEU A 697 5.67 7.49 -43.02
CA LEU A 697 6.63 8.21 -42.19
C LEU A 697 7.91 8.55 -42.98
N ARG A 698 8.47 7.59 -43.72
CA ARG A 698 9.70 7.78 -44.51
C ARG A 698 9.60 8.90 -45.54
N ARG A 699 8.42 9.08 -46.16
CA ARG A 699 8.20 10.15 -47.16
C ARG A 699 8.28 11.55 -46.56
N ASP A 700 7.93 11.67 -45.29
CA ASP A 700 7.86 12.95 -44.58
C ASP A 700 9.15 13.27 -43.81
N LEU A 701 10.10 12.33 -43.75
CA LEU A 701 11.43 12.54 -43.20
C LEU A 701 12.32 13.26 -44.21
N LEU A 702 13.01 14.30 -43.75
CA LEU A 702 13.99 15.02 -44.56
C LEU A 702 15.24 14.15 -44.66
N LEU A 703 15.46 13.54 -45.83
CA LEU A 703 16.72 12.86 -46.11
C LEU A 703 17.84 13.91 -46.06
N PRO A 704 18.82 13.80 -45.15
CA PRO A 704 19.92 14.76 -45.11
C PRO A 704 20.63 14.78 -46.47
N ALA A 705 21.14 15.95 -46.87
CA ALA A 705 21.78 16.17 -48.16
C ALA A 705 22.93 15.17 -48.47
N GLN A 706 23.46 14.51 -47.45
CA GLN A 706 24.43 13.42 -47.57
C GLN A 706 23.86 12.14 -48.24
N LEU A 707 22.56 11.86 -48.13
CA LEU A 707 21.87 10.73 -48.77
C LEU A 707 21.37 11.03 -50.19
N ALA A 708 21.16 12.31 -50.54
CA ALA A 708 20.86 12.72 -51.91
C ALA A 708 22.01 12.34 -52.88
N ARG A 709 23.24 12.17 -52.37
CA ARG A 709 24.38 11.66 -53.14
C ARG A 709 24.37 10.14 -53.34
N PHE A 710 23.80 9.37 -52.41
CA PHE A 710 23.74 7.91 -52.51
C PHE A 710 22.59 7.40 -53.40
N GLN A 711 21.50 8.17 -53.57
CA GLN A 711 20.42 7.82 -54.50
C GLN A 711 20.79 8.04 -55.98
N LEU A 712 21.87 8.75 -56.30
CA LEU A 712 22.32 8.97 -57.67
C LEU A 712 23.15 7.81 -58.26
N ASP A 713 23.54 6.82 -57.44
CA ASP A 713 24.39 5.70 -57.88
C ASP A 713 23.68 4.32 -57.88
N ALA A 714 22.35 4.27 -57.71
CA ALA A 714 21.61 3.02 -57.91
C ALA A 714 21.36 2.80 -59.43
N PRO A 715 21.81 1.68 -60.04
CA PRO A 715 21.52 1.42 -61.44
C PRO A 715 20.03 1.18 -61.62
N ALA A 716 19.43 1.89 -62.56
CA ALA A 716 18.05 1.69 -62.99
C ALA A 716 17.89 0.24 -63.49
N SER A 717 17.27 -0.63 -62.69
CA SER A 717 16.78 -1.91 -63.16
C SER A 717 15.39 -1.71 -63.75
N GLU A 718 15.31 -1.99 -65.05
CA GLU A 718 14.16 -1.85 -65.95
C GLU A 718 12.93 -2.68 -65.53
N SER A 719 11.79 -2.18 -66.01
CA SER A 719 10.40 -2.66 -66.03
C SER A 719 10.11 -4.15 -65.80
#